data_AF-A0A954A6A4-F1
#
_entry.id   AF-A0A954A6A4-F1
#
_cell.length_a   1.000
_cell.length_b   1.000
_cell.length_c   1.000
_cell.angle_alpha   90.00
_cell.angle_beta   90.00
_cell.angle_gamma   90.00
#
_symmetry.space_group_name_H-M   'P 1'
#
loop_
_entity.id
_entity.type
_entity.pdbx_description
1 polymer ?
#
loop_
_entity_poly.entity_id
_entity_poly.type
_entity_poly.pdbx_seq_one_letter_code
_entity_poly.pdbx_strand_id
1 'polypeptide(L)'
;MARACSCASLMALIIIFSGRAPAQNDFRRGDIDGNGVVHPVFDEHAWKVATFEGYDTLPCQKAADTNDDGILNFMDDGKVFNWWNQLLLTPVPDPGPFVCGPDPTPDSLTCDTYVCTATPGVYPTSSQYLLFIEDAAAPVGSIVNVDVWLQNDASGVVDGWSFGVCHDPTALELLTVSLGPDTPIFGLGIPYFDLEHIEPGVGWVAHIFGTFSYGLGFLTTGTHHIYTARYRVLTEGVSTVDFCTTVPDGAGLTESPLGVVHRYLPPVTPLTMSAEITGSTPPAENDDCIDAAVVLEGSLPFTLATATDDGPSLAGSCDIAGSGLVHRDVWFCHAADCTGEITISTAGSGFDTRLAVYDGCGCPVSAGDLVDCNDDDPLLSNGESSVTVPVLEGQLLLIEVGTAAAGILDNFGTLTLTCDGATQGEFLFEQKLLGSDITAGEVYGNAFDIDGDVAVVGAVTDDGIGPDTGTAYIYRKIGGQWMEEQRLFSATGAEFNGFGRSVAVSGNRIVVAEPGIDDPITFAVSGKVYEYLYDGSSWELETVFDGPGRFGSYLELEDDRLVISTAMQVAGFGGTMVIYRYDGSGWFEEYSYTSTGAWDFGHTMELHGDRLIVGSGDLNAEGDATIFEFDGATWLPRILTASDGFVANLFGLEVAIDGDRAAVSAPFDDAQCPGSPDCLSGAVYCFERQGGTWVETQKFIGDLPQRAFGTGLAMRGTQMLVGVTGGRTENRGQIDVYEWTGSTWTYDRTIVAPDSDPNDGFGIEIDMDGSTAFVRASGDDDTGLDTGAVYVFDCDCGVPIAFVRGDINGDTAVDIGDAVGLLSALFDASSPPLACLEGADGNDDGLVNVADAIYVLSYLFSMGSPPTAPFPTCGFDPELITLGCASASCP
;
A
#
# COMPACT_ATOMS: atom_id res chain seq x y z
N MET A 1 45.78 23.79 38.38
CA MET A 1 46.72 22.99 39.20
C MET A 1 45.96 21.83 39.83
N ALA A 2 46.45 20.60 39.58
CA ALA A 2 46.32 19.32 40.30
C ALA A 2 44.94 18.74 40.74
N ARG A 3 44.62 17.61 40.06
CA ARG A 3 43.93 16.34 40.44
C ARG A 3 43.57 16.10 41.93
N ALA A 4 42.37 15.59 42.24
CA ALA A 4 42.01 14.14 42.25
C ALA A 4 40.63 13.83 42.91
N CYS A 5 39.86 12.95 42.21
CA CYS A 5 38.89 11.92 42.63
C CYS A 5 37.69 12.14 43.58
N SER A 6 36.51 11.94 42.97
CA SER A 6 35.51 10.85 43.19
C SER A 6 34.23 11.09 44.02
N CYS A 7 33.13 10.66 43.35
CA CYS A 7 31.84 10.11 43.81
C CYS A 7 30.62 11.04 43.98
N ALA A 8 29.77 10.97 42.94
CA ALA A 8 28.37 10.52 42.95
C ALA A 8 27.28 11.36 43.67
N SER A 9 26.46 11.97 42.81
CA SER A 9 24.97 12.06 42.79
C SER A 9 24.19 12.46 44.05
N LEU A 10 23.43 13.56 43.92
CA LEU A 10 21.96 13.56 43.94
C LEU A 10 21.43 14.95 43.55
N MET A 11 20.61 15.02 42.50
CA MET A 11 19.80 16.21 42.17
C MET A 11 18.54 16.23 43.04
N ALA A 12 18.20 17.41 43.55
CA ALA A 12 16.87 17.77 44.03
C ALA A 12 16.36 18.91 43.15
N LEU A 13 15.21 18.70 42.52
CA LEU A 13 14.46 19.68 41.73
C LEU A 13 13.63 20.56 42.68
N ILE A 14 13.74 21.87 42.53
CA ILE A 14 12.88 22.87 43.18
C ILE A 14 11.81 23.31 42.18
N ILE A 15 10.55 23.08 42.53
CA ILE A 15 9.35 23.63 41.91
C ILE A 15 9.06 25.01 42.53
N ILE A 16 8.69 26.00 41.72
CA ILE A 16 7.91 27.16 42.16
C ILE A 16 6.56 27.13 41.43
N PHE A 17 5.50 27.00 42.22
CA PHE A 17 4.09 27.13 41.84
C PHE A 17 3.64 28.59 41.82
N SER A 18 2.68 28.90 40.93
CA SER A 18 1.59 29.85 41.17
C SER A 18 0.32 29.30 40.49
N GLY A 19 -0.82 29.06 41.13
CA GLY A 19 -1.16 29.18 42.53
C GLY A 19 -2.61 28.71 42.79
N ARG A 20 -2.91 28.66 44.10
CA ARG A 20 -4.18 28.47 44.82
C ARG A 20 -4.69 27.04 45.05
N ALA A 21 -4.52 26.70 46.32
CA ALA A 21 -4.78 25.46 47.03
C ALA A 21 -6.12 25.51 47.81
N PRO A 22 -6.52 24.40 48.47
CA PRO A 22 -7.86 24.07 48.96
C PRO A 22 -8.04 24.36 50.47
N ALA A 23 -9.13 23.87 51.05
CA ALA A 23 -9.35 23.84 52.51
C ALA A 23 -9.31 22.40 53.05
N GLN A 24 -8.36 22.16 53.97
CA GLN A 24 -8.45 21.48 55.30
C GLN A 24 -8.97 20.02 55.43
N ASN A 25 -8.45 19.07 56.24
CA ASN A 25 -7.43 19.00 57.31
C ASN A 25 -7.01 17.51 57.58
N ASP A 26 -5.74 17.34 58.00
CA ASP A 26 -5.12 16.46 59.02
C ASP A 26 -5.34 14.93 59.21
N PHE A 27 -4.18 14.27 59.38
CA PHE A 27 -3.92 12.90 59.86
C PHE A 27 -3.83 12.79 61.42
N ARG A 28 -4.43 11.75 62.03
CA ARG A 28 -3.80 10.62 62.78
C ARG A 28 -4.62 10.04 63.97
N ARG A 29 -4.58 8.68 64.01
CA ARG A 29 -4.37 7.73 65.15
C ARG A 29 -5.57 6.96 65.76
N GLY A 30 -5.78 5.74 65.20
CA GLY A 30 -5.81 4.46 65.92
C GLY A 30 -7.14 4.00 66.51
N ASP A 31 -7.67 2.88 66.02
CA ASP A 31 -8.17 1.83 66.92
C ASP A 31 -7.83 0.45 66.37
N ILE A 32 -7.31 -0.38 67.28
CA ILE A 32 -6.93 -1.79 67.15
C ILE A 32 -8.10 -2.56 67.78
N ASP A 33 -8.55 -3.68 67.20
CA ASP A 33 -9.53 -4.52 67.89
C ASP A 33 -8.87 -5.54 68.84
N GLY A 34 -9.69 -6.08 69.76
CA GLY A 34 -9.29 -6.72 71.02
C GLY A 34 -8.43 -7.99 70.95
N ASN A 35 -7.94 -8.37 69.77
CA ASN A 35 -7.02 -9.49 69.56
C ASN A 35 -5.68 -9.08 68.92
N GLY A 36 -5.43 -7.78 68.68
CA GLY A 36 -4.10 -7.27 68.37
C GLY A 36 -3.59 -7.52 66.94
N VAL A 37 -4.47 -7.67 65.95
CA VAL A 37 -4.10 -7.78 64.53
C VAL A 37 -4.42 -6.48 63.79
N VAL A 38 -3.46 -5.99 63.00
CA VAL A 38 -3.60 -4.79 62.16
C VAL A 38 -4.08 -5.22 60.77
N HIS A 39 -5.15 -4.61 60.27
CA HIS A 39 -5.57 -4.73 58.87
C HIS A 39 -4.90 -3.64 58.01
N PRO A 40 -4.05 -3.99 57.03
CA PRO A 40 -3.57 -3.03 56.04
C PRO A 40 -4.58 -2.85 54.89
N VAL A 41 -4.90 -1.59 54.63
CA VAL A 41 -5.55 -1.11 53.40
C VAL A 41 -4.51 -1.13 52.29
N PHE A 42 -4.82 -1.73 51.13
CA PHE A 42 -4.04 -1.58 49.91
C PHE A 42 -4.80 -0.68 48.93
N ASP A 43 -4.11 0.37 48.52
CA ASP A 43 -4.38 1.23 47.38
C ASP A 43 -3.52 0.73 46.20
N GLU A 44 -3.94 1.07 45.00
CA GLU A 44 -3.68 0.35 43.75
C GLU A 44 -2.37 0.76 43.04
N HIS A 45 -1.89 -0.12 42.17
CA HIS A 45 -0.84 0.06 41.13
C HIS A 45 0.64 0.14 41.55
N ALA A 46 1.30 -1.03 41.57
CA ALA A 46 2.68 -1.19 41.13
C ALA A 46 2.87 -2.57 40.49
N TRP A 47 3.14 -2.58 39.18
CA TRP A 47 3.53 -3.77 38.42
C TRP A 47 4.89 -4.27 38.89
N LYS A 48 5.01 -5.56 39.19
CA LYS A 48 6.26 -6.32 39.12
C LYS A 48 6.00 -7.72 38.57
N VAL A 49 6.50 -7.92 37.37
CA VAL A 49 6.78 -9.22 36.75
C VAL A 49 7.56 -10.08 37.73
N ALA A 50 7.09 -11.29 37.97
CA ALA A 50 7.87 -12.38 38.53
C ALA A 50 7.66 -13.61 37.64
N THR A 51 8.64 -13.87 36.79
CA THR A 51 8.85 -15.14 36.11
C THR A 51 9.03 -16.26 37.13
N PHE A 52 8.32 -17.37 36.97
CA PHE A 52 8.63 -18.64 37.64
C PHE A 52 8.68 -19.74 36.58
N GLU A 53 9.88 -20.23 36.30
CA GLU A 53 10.13 -21.50 35.62
C GLU A 53 9.96 -22.66 36.62
N GLY A 54 9.26 -23.73 36.20
CA GLY A 54 9.65 -25.12 36.50
C GLY A 54 8.97 -25.90 37.65
N TYR A 55 8.28 -26.98 37.25
CA TYR A 55 8.14 -28.32 37.84
C TYR A 55 6.98 -28.72 38.81
N ASP A 56 6.27 -29.76 38.33
CA ASP A 56 5.77 -31.01 38.94
C ASP A 56 4.71 -31.03 40.07
N THR A 57 3.58 -31.67 39.70
CA THR A 57 2.61 -32.52 40.43
C THR A 57 2.59 -32.49 41.97
N LEU A 58 1.37 -32.41 42.56
CA LEU A 58 0.93 -33.31 43.65
C LEU A 58 -0.62 -33.27 43.84
N PRO A 59 -1.30 -34.42 44.06
CA PRO A 59 -2.76 -34.54 44.09
C PRO A 59 -3.39 -34.61 45.50
N CYS A 60 -4.70 -34.33 45.52
CA CYS A 60 -5.74 -34.76 46.46
C CYS A 60 -5.84 -34.06 47.83
N GLN A 61 -6.73 -33.06 47.94
CA GLN A 61 -7.53 -32.82 49.15
C GLN A 61 -8.78 -31.96 48.89
N LYS A 62 -9.94 -32.52 49.28
CA LYS A 62 -11.20 -31.87 49.73
C LYS A 62 -12.28 -31.52 48.70
N ALA A 63 -13.09 -32.51 48.33
CA ALA A 63 -14.54 -32.42 48.49
C ALA A 63 -14.86 -32.79 49.96
N ALA A 64 -15.42 -31.86 50.73
CA ALA A 64 -16.85 -31.73 50.99
C ALA A 64 -17.29 -32.63 52.17
N ASP A 65 -17.34 -31.99 53.34
CA ASP A 65 -18.32 -32.27 54.39
C ASP A 65 -18.85 -30.89 54.83
N THR A 66 -20.08 -30.59 54.43
CA THR A 66 -20.94 -29.64 55.15
C THR A 66 -22.23 -30.39 55.43
N ASN A 67 -22.33 -30.81 56.68
CA ASN A 67 -23.47 -31.42 57.32
C ASN A 67 -24.68 -30.47 57.43
N ASP A 68 -25.75 -30.81 56.73
CA ASP A 68 -27.03 -31.28 57.32
C ASP A 68 -27.66 -30.52 58.52
N ASP A 69 -27.71 -29.19 58.51
CA ASP A 69 -28.53 -28.43 59.47
C ASP A 69 -29.43 -27.32 58.91
N GLY A 70 -29.61 -27.23 57.58
CA GLY A 70 -30.77 -26.57 56.99
C GLY A 70 -30.98 -25.09 57.38
N ILE A 71 -29.90 -24.33 57.64
CA ILE A 71 -29.95 -22.87 57.77
C ILE A 71 -28.72 -22.23 57.11
N LEU A 72 -28.95 -21.54 56.00
CA LEU A 72 -28.03 -20.53 55.45
C LEU A 72 -28.69 -19.15 55.67
N ASN A 73 -28.26 -18.42 56.70
CA ASN A 73 -28.58 -17.00 56.90
C ASN A 73 -27.26 -16.22 56.73
N PHE A 74 -27.21 -15.05 56.09
CA PHE A 74 -28.10 -13.91 56.30
C PHE A 74 -28.33 -13.09 55.00
N MET A 75 -29.56 -12.57 54.84
CA MET A 75 -29.89 -11.43 53.96
C MET A 75 -30.31 -10.21 54.81
N ASP A 76 -29.82 -9.02 54.44
CA ASP A 76 -30.29 -7.61 54.61
C ASP A 76 -29.02 -6.73 54.77
N ASP A 77 -28.69 -5.72 53.96
CA ASP A 77 -29.48 -4.77 53.19
C ASP A 77 -29.08 -4.74 51.71
N GLY A 78 -30.10 -4.59 50.85
CA GLY A 78 -29.98 -4.52 49.41
C GLY A 78 -29.15 -3.34 48.88
N LYS A 79 -28.23 -3.65 47.97
CA LYS A 79 -27.93 -2.99 46.70
C LYS A 79 -26.79 -3.76 46.02
N VAL A 80 -27.12 -4.62 45.06
CA VAL A 80 -26.15 -5.07 44.07
C VAL A 80 -26.34 -4.16 42.86
N PHE A 81 -25.39 -3.25 42.69
CA PHE A 81 -25.20 -2.49 41.46
C PHE A 81 -24.19 -3.25 40.60
N ASN A 82 -24.52 -3.46 39.33
CA ASN A 82 -23.52 -3.66 38.28
C ASN A 82 -23.32 -2.33 37.53
N TRP A 83 -22.18 -2.19 36.85
CA TRP A 83 -21.85 -0.99 36.08
C TRP A 83 -22.89 -0.77 34.97
N TRP A 84 -23.41 0.46 34.89
CA TRP A 84 -24.53 0.99 34.08
C TRP A 84 -25.95 0.88 34.68
N ASN A 85 -26.23 1.83 35.58
CA ASN A 85 -27.53 2.20 36.15
C ASN A 85 -28.70 2.33 35.14
N GLN A 86 -29.44 1.25 34.84
CA GLN A 86 -30.82 1.37 34.33
C GLN A 86 -31.76 0.31 34.94
N LEU A 87 -32.91 0.81 35.38
CA LEU A 87 -33.98 0.10 36.08
C LEU A 87 -35.02 -0.39 35.06
N LEU A 88 -35.12 -1.70 34.79
CA LEU A 88 -36.20 -2.25 33.98
C LEU A 88 -37.11 -3.16 34.80
N LEU A 89 -38.25 -2.58 35.16
CA LEU A 89 -39.44 -3.21 35.74
C LEU A 89 -40.22 -3.94 34.64
N THR A 90 -40.17 -5.27 34.55
CA THR A 90 -41.30 -6.13 34.13
C THR A 90 -41.05 -7.61 34.51
N PRO A 91 -42.10 -8.41 34.83
CA PRO A 91 -41.96 -9.77 35.31
C PRO A 91 -41.89 -10.80 34.17
N VAL A 92 -40.90 -11.71 34.22
CA VAL A 92 -40.83 -12.91 33.38
C VAL A 92 -41.88 -13.94 33.88
N PRO A 93 -42.63 -14.65 33.02
CA PRO A 93 -43.64 -15.61 33.45
C PRO A 93 -43.02 -16.89 34.05
N ASP A 94 -43.62 -17.33 35.16
CA ASP A 94 -43.37 -18.56 35.92
C ASP A 94 -43.13 -19.82 35.06
N PRO A 95 -42.00 -20.54 35.18
CA PRO A 95 -41.92 -21.93 34.74
C PRO A 95 -42.55 -22.84 35.81
N GLY A 96 -43.53 -23.65 35.42
CA GLY A 96 -44.28 -24.55 36.31
C GLY A 96 -43.46 -25.58 37.10
N PRO A 97 -44.10 -26.33 38.02
CA PRO A 97 -43.45 -26.85 39.23
C PRO A 97 -42.73 -28.19 39.02
N PHE A 98 -41.49 -28.28 39.51
CA PHE A 98 -40.78 -29.55 39.74
C PHE A 98 -41.17 -30.14 41.10
N VAL A 99 -41.44 -31.45 41.18
CA VAL A 99 -41.68 -32.18 42.43
C VAL A 99 -40.59 -33.23 42.60
N CYS A 100 -39.75 -33.12 43.64
CA CYS A 100 -38.79 -34.15 44.04
C CYS A 100 -39.34 -34.95 45.24
N GLY A 101 -39.23 -36.28 45.21
CA GLY A 101 -39.54 -37.14 46.36
C GLY A 101 -38.37 -37.18 47.38
N PRO A 102 -38.59 -37.64 48.62
CA PRO A 102 -37.56 -37.64 49.67
C PRO A 102 -36.51 -38.74 49.49
N ASP A 103 -35.26 -38.41 49.85
CA ASP A 103 -34.04 -39.23 49.74
C ASP A 103 -34.10 -40.53 50.58
N PRO A 104 -33.77 -41.72 50.05
CA PRO A 104 -34.08 -42.98 50.74
C PRO A 104 -33.09 -43.47 51.81
N THR A 105 -31.83 -43.02 51.91
CA THR A 105 -30.90 -43.52 52.95
C THR A 105 -29.73 -42.58 53.27
N PRO A 106 -29.43 -42.29 54.56
CA PRO A 106 -28.22 -41.58 55.00
C PRO A 106 -26.98 -42.49 54.91
N ASP A 107 -25.83 -41.88 54.61
CA ASP A 107 -24.47 -42.47 54.66
C ASP A 107 -24.04 -43.45 53.54
N SER A 108 -24.00 -43.00 52.28
CA SER A 108 -23.12 -43.62 51.27
C SER A 108 -22.28 -42.58 50.50
N LEU A 109 -20.99 -42.47 50.86
CA LEU A 109 -19.93 -41.69 50.21
C LEU A 109 -19.47 -42.29 48.87
N THR A 110 -20.41 -42.61 47.99
CA THR A 110 -20.12 -43.08 46.62
C THR A 110 -21.12 -42.44 45.67
N CYS A 111 -20.70 -41.40 44.93
CA CYS A 111 -21.51 -40.75 43.91
C CYS A 111 -21.58 -41.62 42.66
N ASP A 112 -22.34 -42.70 42.71
CA ASP A 112 -22.84 -43.38 41.52
C ASP A 112 -24.38 -43.30 41.53
N THR A 113 -24.92 -42.66 40.51
CA THR A 113 -26.33 -42.73 40.05
C THR A 113 -27.41 -41.99 40.85
N TYR A 114 -27.56 -40.69 40.59
CA TYR A 114 -28.86 -40.00 40.69
C TYR A 114 -29.27 -39.52 39.29
N VAL A 115 -30.34 -40.10 38.73
CA VAL A 115 -30.90 -39.71 37.43
C VAL A 115 -32.22 -38.99 37.69
N CYS A 116 -32.23 -37.66 37.52
CA CYS A 116 -33.48 -36.90 37.39
C CYS A 116 -34.06 -37.17 36.01
N THR A 117 -35.18 -37.90 35.94
CA THR A 117 -35.90 -38.08 34.68
C THR A 117 -36.78 -36.86 34.42
N ALA A 118 -36.31 -35.96 33.56
CA ALA A 118 -37.21 -35.02 32.90
C ALA A 118 -38.14 -35.81 31.97
N THR A 119 -39.45 -35.60 32.06
CA THR A 119 -40.36 -35.90 30.94
C THR A 119 -39.76 -35.24 29.70
N PRO A 120 -39.49 -35.98 28.61
CA PRO A 120 -38.95 -35.38 27.40
C PRO A 120 -39.95 -34.33 26.93
N GLY A 121 -39.58 -33.05 27.08
CA GLY A 121 -40.13 -32.02 26.23
C GLY A 121 -39.98 -32.50 24.79
N VAL A 122 -41.01 -32.32 23.98
CA VAL A 122 -40.90 -32.55 22.55
C VAL A 122 -39.79 -31.62 22.05
N TYR A 123 -38.59 -32.16 21.90
CA TYR A 123 -37.50 -31.45 21.27
C TYR A 123 -37.92 -31.25 19.82
N PRO A 124 -37.86 -30.01 19.29
CA PRO A 124 -38.05 -29.83 17.87
C PRO A 124 -37.06 -30.70 17.11
N THR A 125 -37.53 -31.28 16.02
CA THR A 125 -36.70 -32.04 15.08
C THR A 125 -35.54 -31.15 14.60
N SER A 126 -34.40 -31.76 14.27
CA SER A 126 -33.12 -31.12 13.92
C SER A 126 -33.15 -30.12 12.75
N SER A 127 -34.33 -29.91 12.14
CA SER A 127 -34.62 -28.99 11.04
C SER A 127 -34.96 -27.56 11.49
N GLN A 128 -34.68 -27.17 12.74
CA GLN A 128 -34.98 -25.81 13.25
C GLN A 128 -33.76 -24.91 13.38
N TYR A 129 -32.56 -25.47 13.38
CA TYR A 129 -31.30 -24.73 13.36
C TYR A 129 -30.37 -25.49 12.44
N LEU A 130 -29.80 -24.84 11.43
CA LEU A 130 -28.98 -25.47 10.42
C LEU A 130 -27.70 -24.67 10.25
N LEU A 131 -26.57 -25.35 10.34
CA LEU A 131 -25.27 -24.79 10.00
C LEU A 131 -24.90 -25.31 8.60
N PHE A 132 -24.37 -24.43 7.76
CA PHE A 132 -23.88 -24.82 6.46
C PHE A 132 -22.64 -23.99 6.08
N ILE A 133 -21.80 -24.63 5.28
CA ILE A 133 -20.62 -24.04 4.64
C ILE A 133 -20.96 -23.95 3.15
N GLU A 134 -20.56 -22.86 2.50
CA GLU A 134 -20.72 -22.70 1.06
C GLU A 134 -19.50 -23.26 0.30
N ASP A 135 -19.76 -23.95 -0.81
CA ASP A 135 -18.72 -24.45 -1.71
C ASP A 135 -17.98 -23.30 -2.39
N ALA A 136 -16.69 -23.49 -2.67
CA ALA A 136 -15.89 -22.49 -3.37
C ALA A 136 -14.96 -23.16 -4.39
N ALA A 137 -14.87 -22.63 -5.61
CA ALA A 137 -13.91 -23.10 -6.61
C ALA A 137 -12.86 -22.01 -6.82
N ALA A 138 -11.59 -22.39 -6.75
CA ALA A 138 -10.50 -21.42 -6.79
C ALA A 138 -9.23 -22.08 -7.33
N PRO A 139 -8.46 -21.42 -8.21
CA PRO A 139 -7.20 -21.96 -8.72
C PRO A 139 -6.19 -22.29 -7.61
N VAL A 140 -5.27 -23.21 -7.86
CA VAL A 140 -4.11 -23.41 -6.96
C VAL A 140 -3.30 -22.12 -6.86
N GLY A 141 -2.83 -21.76 -5.66
CA GLY A 141 -2.14 -20.50 -5.37
C GLY A 141 -3.08 -19.33 -5.02
N SER A 142 -4.34 -19.39 -5.44
CA SER A 142 -5.33 -18.35 -5.14
C SER A 142 -5.83 -18.39 -3.70
N ILE A 143 -6.40 -17.27 -3.25
CA ILE A 143 -7.05 -17.15 -1.95
C ILE A 143 -8.55 -17.35 -2.13
N VAL A 144 -9.13 -18.24 -1.33
CA VAL A 144 -10.55 -18.57 -1.34
C VAL A 144 -11.17 -18.30 0.03
N ASN A 145 -12.34 -17.66 0.02
CA ASN A 145 -13.11 -17.37 1.21
C ASN A 145 -14.12 -18.49 1.44
N VAL A 146 -14.18 -19.00 2.66
CA VAL A 146 -15.14 -20.02 3.10
C VAL A 146 -16.02 -19.40 4.18
N ASP A 147 -17.27 -19.14 3.83
CA ASP A 147 -18.24 -18.52 4.71
C ASP A 147 -19.01 -19.58 5.52
N VAL A 148 -19.20 -19.29 6.80
CA VAL A 148 -19.94 -20.15 7.73
C VAL A 148 -21.24 -19.47 8.16
N TRP A 149 -22.36 -20.14 7.88
CA TRP A 149 -23.70 -19.58 8.05
C TRP A 149 -24.54 -20.34 9.08
N LEU A 150 -25.32 -19.60 9.86
CA LEU A 150 -26.39 -20.14 10.71
C LEU A 150 -27.78 -19.81 10.18
N GLN A 151 -28.56 -20.82 9.87
CA GLN A 151 -30.01 -20.68 9.73
C GLN A 151 -30.71 -20.97 11.06
N ASN A 152 -31.41 -19.99 11.62
CA ASN A 152 -32.34 -20.15 12.73
C ASN A 152 -33.79 -20.15 12.20
N ASP A 153 -34.39 -21.33 12.05
CA ASP A 153 -35.80 -21.53 11.65
C ASP A 153 -36.74 -21.69 12.86
N ALA A 154 -36.20 -21.65 14.08
CA ALA A 154 -37.01 -21.70 15.28
C ALA A 154 -37.63 -20.33 15.55
N SER A 155 -38.82 -20.34 16.16
CA SER A 155 -39.44 -19.12 16.70
C SER A 155 -38.76 -18.61 17.98
N GLY A 156 -37.59 -19.16 18.33
CA GLY A 156 -36.81 -18.88 19.53
C GLY A 156 -35.48 -18.20 19.21
N VAL A 157 -34.80 -17.76 20.25
CA VAL A 157 -33.53 -17.04 20.18
C VAL A 157 -32.37 -17.95 20.60
N VAL A 158 -31.24 -17.88 19.90
CA VAL A 158 -30.00 -18.60 20.24
C VAL A 158 -29.14 -17.74 21.19
N ASP A 159 -28.78 -18.28 22.36
CA ASP A 159 -28.07 -17.57 23.47
C ASP A 159 -26.72 -18.23 23.85
N GLY A 160 -26.05 -18.84 22.87
CA GLY A 160 -24.70 -19.40 23.01
C GLY A 160 -24.53 -20.77 22.36
N TRP A 161 -23.33 -20.99 21.81
CA TRP A 161 -22.95 -22.22 21.08
C TRP A 161 -21.43 -22.28 20.83
N SER A 162 -20.94 -23.46 20.47
CA SER A 162 -19.57 -23.69 20.03
C SER A 162 -19.45 -24.82 19.01
N PHE A 163 -18.65 -24.60 17.97
CA PHE A 163 -18.35 -25.60 16.93
C PHE A 163 -16.91 -25.40 16.42
N GLY A 164 -16.39 -26.40 15.68
CA GLY A 164 -15.07 -26.36 15.05
C GLY A 164 -15.16 -26.72 13.57
N VAL A 165 -14.36 -26.03 12.74
CA VAL A 165 -14.18 -26.31 11.30
C VAL A 165 -12.78 -26.85 11.04
N CYS A 166 -12.70 -27.78 10.10
CA CYS A 166 -11.60 -28.65 9.80
C CYS A 166 -11.22 -28.61 8.31
N HIS A 167 -9.93 -28.55 7.95
CA HIS A 167 -9.41 -28.63 6.57
C HIS A 167 -8.10 -29.46 6.48
N ASP A 168 -7.71 -29.89 5.28
CA ASP A 168 -6.45 -30.59 5.01
C ASP A 168 -5.33 -29.56 4.85
N PRO A 169 -4.36 -29.50 5.78
CA PRO A 169 -3.29 -28.50 5.74
C PRO A 169 -2.28 -28.74 4.61
N THR A 170 -2.33 -29.89 3.94
CA THR A 170 -1.51 -30.15 2.75
C THR A 170 -2.14 -29.63 1.47
N ALA A 171 -3.44 -29.34 1.49
CA ALA A 171 -4.19 -28.83 0.34
C ALA A 171 -4.67 -27.38 0.52
N LEU A 172 -4.80 -26.90 1.76
CA LEU A 172 -5.28 -25.57 2.09
C LEU A 172 -4.45 -24.98 3.25
N GLU A 173 -4.03 -23.72 3.13
CA GLU A 173 -3.40 -22.95 4.22
C GLU A 173 -4.39 -21.92 4.76
N LEU A 174 -4.73 -21.96 6.05
CA LEU A 174 -5.57 -20.94 6.67
C LEU A 174 -4.76 -19.65 6.87
N LEU A 175 -5.16 -18.56 6.20
CA LEU A 175 -4.50 -17.26 6.30
C LEU A 175 -5.09 -16.41 7.42
N THR A 176 -6.41 -16.19 7.39
CA THR A 176 -7.11 -15.33 8.36
C THR A 176 -8.55 -15.79 8.58
N VAL A 177 -9.16 -15.36 9.68
CA VAL A 177 -10.59 -15.53 9.97
C VAL A 177 -11.16 -14.17 10.36
N SER A 178 -12.20 -13.71 9.67
CA SER A 178 -12.89 -12.45 9.95
C SER A 178 -14.33 -12.69 10.37
N LEU A 179 -14.85 -11.81 11.24
CA LEU A 179 -16.22 -11.92 11.74
C LEU A 179 -17.23 -11.58 10.66
N GLY A 180 -18.27 -12.41 10.55
CA GLY A 180 -19.40 -12.11 9.70
C GLY A 180 -20.20 -10.93 10.26
N PRO A 181 -20.87 -10.14 9.40
CA PRO A 181 -21.61 -8.93 9.81
C PRO A 181 -22.75 -9.21 10.79
N ASP A 182 -23.27 -10.45 10.82
CA ASP A 182 -24.36 -10.86 11.72
C ASP A 182 -23.85 -11.42 13.06
N THR A 183 -22.54 -11.40 13.29
CA THR A 183 -21.95 -11.88 14.53
C THR A 183 -22.26 -10.95 15.70
N PRO A 184 -22.94 -11.40 16.77
CA PRO A 184 -23.23 -10.54 17.91
C PRO A 184 -21.95 -10.22 18.70
N ILE A 185 -21.58 -8.94 18.79
CA ILE A 185 -20.39 -8.47 19.54
C ILE A 185 -20.83 -7.96 20.93
N PHE A 186 -20.16 -8.41 22.01
CA PHE A 186 -20.38 -7.87 23.36
C PHE A 186 -19.47 -6.67 23.64
N GLY A 187 -19.86 -5.79 24.56
CA GLY A 187 -19.17 -4.55 24.96
C GLY A 187 -17.75 -4.63 25.57
N LEU A 188 -16.97 -5.66 25.23
CA LEU A 188 -15.50 -5.68 25.31
C LEU A 188 -14.82 -6.13 23.99
N GLY A 189 -15.57 -6.33 22.90
CA GLY A 189 -15.05 -6.31 21.53
C GLY A 189 -14.46 -7.58 20.94
N ILE A 190 -14.54 -8.77 21.56
CA ILE A 190 -13.93 -9.97 20.93
C ILE A 190 -14.68 -11.29 21.26
N PRO A 191 -15.17 -12.05 20.27
CA PRO A 191 -15.34 -13.50 20.41
C PRO A 191 -13.96 -14.17 20.55
N TYR A 192 -13.86 -15.16 21.44
CA TYR A 192 -12.60 -15.86 21.67
C TYR A 192 -12.41 -16.92 20.59
N PHE A 193 -11.52 -16.67 19.62
CA PHE A 193 -11.02 -17.67 18.68
C PHE A 193 -9.71 -18.23 19.21
N ASP A 194 -9.67 -19.52 19.52
CA ASP A 194 -8.41 -20.22 19.77
C ASP A 194 -7.97 -20.82 18.43
N LEU A 195 -6.94 -20.22 17.81
CA LEU A 195 -6.55 -20.48 16.42
C LEU A 195 -5.51 -21.59 16.24
N GLU A 196 -4.94 -22.16 17.32
CA GLU A 196 -3.88 -23.17 17.17
C GLU A 196 -3.97 -24.33 18.17
N HIS A 197 -4.42 -25.49 17.68
CA HIS A 197 -3.99 -26.76 18.23
C HIS A 197 -3.76 -27.79 17.13
N ILE A 198 -2.50 -28.15 16.87
CA ILE A 198 -2.10 -29.21 15.95
C ILE A 198 -2.01 -30.52 16.74
N GLU A 199 -2.92 -31.47 16.53
CA GLU A 199 -2.76 -32.83 17.05
C GLU A 199 -1.97 -33.71 16.06
N PRO A 200 -0.78 -34.22 16.43
CA PRO A 200 -0.04 -35.12 15.56
C PRO A 200 -0.70 -36.51 15.53
N GLY A 201 -1.29 -36.90 14.38
CA GLY A 201 -1.66 -38.30 14.11
C GLY A 201 -3.02 -38.54 13.46
N VAL A 202 -3.82 -37.51 13.27
CA VAL A 202 -5.07 -37.53 12.48
C VAL A 202 -4.85 -36.52 11.36
N GLY A 203 -4.88 -36.93 10.10
CA GLY A 203 -4.45 -36.14 8.93
C GLY A 203 -5.35 -34.94 8.56
N TRP A 204 -5.85 -34.23 9.58
CA TRP A 204 -6.78 -33.10 9.58
C TRP A 204 -6.48 -32.40 10.95
N VAL A 205 -5.93 -31.16 11.10
CA VAL A 205 -6.59 -29.84 11.00
C VAL A 205 -5.89 -28.76 11.87
N ALA A 206 -6.05 -27.46 11.53
CA ALA A 206 -6.03 -26.32 12.48
C ALA A 206 -7.48 -25.88 12.85
N HIS A 207 -7.80 -25.80 14.15
CA HIS A 207 -9.18 -25.55 14.64
C HIS A 207 -9.56 -24.07 14.65
N ILE A 208 -10.81 -23.75 14.29
CA ILE A 208 -11.45 -22.46 14.60
C ILE A 208 -12.54 -22.71 15.64
N PHE A 209 -12.39 -22.22 16.87
CA PHE A 209 -13.42 -22.30 17.90
C PHE A 209 -14.18 -20.98 18.00
N GLY A 210 -15.49 -20.97 17.70
CA GLY A 210 -16.36 -19.86 18.09
C GLY A 210 -17.06 -20.20 19.41
N THR A 211 -16.97 -19.34 20.44
CA THR A 211 -17.79 -19.49 21.66
C THR A 211 -18.56 -18.21 21.96
N PHE A 212 -19.84 -18.34 22.33
CA PHE A 212 -20.67 -17.22 22.79
C PHE A 212 -21.35 -17.60 24.10
N SER A 213 -21.27 -16.73 25.10
CA SER A 213 -21.95 -16.93 26.38
C SER A 213 -22.71 -15.66 26.83
N TYR A 214 -24.04 -15.80 26.91
CA TYR A 214 -25.04 -14.98 27.59
C TYR A 214 -25.07 -13.45 27.36
N GLY A 215 -26.20 -13.00 26.78
CA GLY A 215 -26.94 -11.85 27.32
C GLY A 215 -26.64 -10.47 26.78
N LEU A 216 -26.98 -10.21 25.51
CA LEU A 216 -27.50 -8.94 24.92
C LEU A 216 -27.44 -8.96 23.38
N GLY A 217 -26.78 -9.96 22.78
CA GLY A 217 -26.86 -10.31 21.36
C GLY A 217 -27.72 -11.55 21.16
N PHE A 218 -28.74 -11.47 20.30
CA PHE A 218 -29.71 -12.52 20.09
C PHE A 218 -29.86 -12.77 18.60
N LEU A 219 -29.47 -13.95 18.11
CA LEU A 219 -29.75 -14.32 16.72
C LEU A 219 -31.24 -14.65 16.59
N THR A 220 -31.95 -13.78 15.88
CA THR A 220 -33.39 -13.93 15.61
C THR A 220 -33.62 -14.97 14.52
N THR A 221 -34.88 -15.31 14.23
CA THR A 221 -35.22 -16.22 13.12
C THR A 221 -34.70 -15.64 11.79
N GLY A 222 -33.88 -16.39 11.05
CA GLY A 222 -33.23 -15.94 9.82
C GLY A 222 -31.90 -16.63 9.55
N THR A 223 -31.29 -16.33 8.40
CA THR A 223 -29.92 -16.73 8.03
C THR A 223 -28.95 -15.66 8.53
N HIS A 224 -27.87 -16.06 9.18
CA HIS A 224 -26.88 -15.17 9.76
C HIS A 224 -25.47 -15.60 9.34
N HIS A 225 -24.69 -14.67 8.82
CA HIS A 225 -23.27 -14.89 8.49
C HIS A 225 -22.44 -14.80 9.77
N ILE A 226 -21.77 -15.90 10.14
CA ILE A 226 -21.04 -16.01 11.41
C ILE A 226 -19.56 -15.68 11.25
N TYR A 227 -18.86 -16.18 10.24
CA TYR A 227 -17.49 -15.75 9.93
C TYR A 227 -17.07 -16.22 8.54
N THR A 228 -16.05 -15.54 8.01
CA THR A 228 -15.33 -15.91 6.78
C THR A 228 -13.94 -16.41 7.15
N ALA A 229 -13.57 -17.60 6.71
CA ALA A 229 -12.20 -18.10 6.78
C ALA A 229 -11.52 -17.95 5.40
N ARG A 230 -10.36 -17.29 5.35
CA ARG A 230 -9.57 -17.11 4.12
C ARG A 230 -8.52 -18.21 4.03
N TYR A 231 -8.56 -19.01 2.97
CA TYR A 231 -7.61 -20.08 2.70
C TYR A 231 -6.79 -19.80 1.46
N ARG A 232 -5.50 -20.16 1.44
CA ARG A 232 -4.73 -20.31 0.20
C ARG A 232 -4.83 -21.76 -0.28
N VAL A 233 -5.11 -21.96 -1.57
CA VAL A 233 -5.16 -23.29 -2.17
C VAL A 233 -3.76 -23.77 -2.52
N LEU A 234 -3.35 -24.93 -2.00
CA LEU A 234 -1.98 -25.43 -2.13
C LEU A 234 -1.81 -26.55 -3.17
N THR A 235 -2.87 -27.29 -3.52
CA THR A 235 -2.78 -28.42 -4.47
C THR A 235 -4.02 -28.55 -5.36
N GLU A 236 -3.84 -29.13 -6.56
CA GLU A 236 -4.94 -29.43 -7.48
C GLU A 236 -5.83 -30.57 -6.96
N GLY A 237 -7.12 -30.51 -7.28
CA GLY A 237 -8.11 -31.52 -6.90
C GLY A 237 -9.16 -30.98 -5.94
N VAL A 238 -9.99 -31.88 -5.40
CA VAL A 238 -11.05 -31.53 -4.46
C VAL A 238 -10.52 -31.69 -3.04
N SER A 239 -10.36 -30.57 -2.33
CA SER A 239 -10.14 -30.55 -0.88
C SER A 239 -11.46 -30.31 -0.16
N THR A 240 -11.62 -30.88 1.02
CA THR A 240 -12.86 -30.73 1.81
C THR A 240 -12.61 -29.87 3.04
N VAL A 241 -13.41 -28.82 3.24
CA VAL A 241 -13.52 -28.12 4.53
C VAL A 241 -14.78 -28.63 5.23
N ASP A 242 -14.68 -29.26 6.40
CA ASP A 242 -15.80 -29.94 7.08
C ASP A 242 -15.90 -29.51 8.56
N PHE A 243 -17.03 -29.76 9.21
CA PHE A 243 -17.16 -29.64 10.65
C PHE A 243 -16.48 -30.81 11.37
N CYS A 244 -15.70 -30.50 12.41
CA CYS A 244 -14.99 -31.50 13.18
C CYS A 244 -15.97 -32.37 14.01
N THR A 245 -15.97 -33.69 13.83
CA THR A 245 -16.94 -34.60 14.49
C THR A 245 -16.55 -35.06 15.90
N THR A 246 -15.37 -34.69 16.41
CA THR A 246 -14.92 -34.95 17.78
C THR A 246 -14.24 -33.73 18.37
N VAL A 247 -14.86 -33.08 19.36
CA VAL A 247 -14.14 -32.25 20.33
C VAL A 247 -13.47 -33.24 21.30
N PRO A 248 -12.13 -33.29 21.43
CA PRO A 248 -11.51 -34.19 22.38
C PRO A 248 -11.92 -33.80 23.81
N ASP A 249 -12.55 -34.71 24.54
CA ASP A 249 -12.68 -34.63 26.00
C ASP A 249 -11.26 -34.59 26.59
N GLY A 250 -10.76 -33.38 26.89
CA GLY A 250 -9.42 -33.19 27.45
C GLY A 250 -8.53 -32.14 26.78
N ALA A 251 -9.04 -31.31 25.86
CA ALA A 251 -8.31 -30.22 25.19
C ALA A 251 -7.79 -29.07 26.11
N GLY A 252 -7.54 -29.33 27.40
CA GLY A 252 -6.84 -28.36 28.25
C GLY A 252 -7.57 -27.03 28.49
N LEU A 253 -8.86 -26.92 28.14
CA LEU A 253 -9.74 -25.87 28.64
C LEU A 253 -9.94 -26.10 30.14
N THR A 254 -8.96 -25.69 30.95
CA THR A 254 -9.16 -25.50 32.38
C THR A 254 -10.31 -24.53 32.54
N GLU A 255 -11.32 -24.97 33.28
CA GLU A 255 -12.51 -24.21 33.64
C GLU A 255 -12.22 -22.72 33.78
N SER A 256 -12.90 -21.91 32.97
CA SER A 256 -13.17 -20.53 33.40
C SER A 256 -13.74 -20.61 34.82
N PRO A 257 -13.29 -19.77 35.77
CA PRO A 257 -13.73 -19.81 37.17
C PRO A 257 -15.22 -19.46 37.36
N LEU A 258 -15.98 -19.30 36.27
CA LEU A 258 -17.43 -19.28 36.26
C LEU A 258 -17.92 -20.66 35.86
N GLY A 259 -18.26 -21.49 36.85
CA GLY A 259 -18.92 -22.77 36.62
C GLY A 259 -20.19 -22.59 35.79
N VAL A 260 -20.10 -22.91 34.50
CA VAL A 260 -21.26 -22.97 33.59
C VAL A 260 -21.41 -24.41 33.13
N VAL A 261 -22.47 -25.03 33.64
CA VAL A 261 -22.96 -26.34 33.21
C VAL A 261 -23.28 -26.27 31.72
N HIS A 262 -22.62 -27.12 30.91
CA HIS A 262 -22.99 -27.37 29.51
C HIS A 262 -24.48 -27.72 29.42
N ARG A 263 -25.33 -26.77 28.99
CA ARG A 263 -26.65 -27.12 28.47
C ARG A 263 -26.48 -27.53 27.02
N TYR A 264 -26.55 -28.83 26.80
CA TYR A 264 -26.75 -29.47 25.51
C TYR A 264 -27.73 -28.67 24.64
N LEU A 265 -27.24 -28.16 23.51
CA LEU A 265 -28.11 -27.86 22.37
C LEU A 265 -28.79 -29.16 21.91
N PRO A 266 -30.03 -29.10 21.39
CA PRO A 266 -30.56 -30.20 20.60
C PRO A 266 -29.62 -30.46 19.40
N PRO A 267 -29.51 -31.70 18.91
CA PRO A 267 -28.64 -32.05 17.79
C PRO A 267 -28.96 -31.17 16.57
N VAL A 268 -28.07 -30.23 16.27
CA VAL A 268 -28.08 -29.45 15.03
C VAL A 268 -27.67 -30.42 13.92
N THR A 269 -28.49 -30.57 12.88
CA THR A 269 -28.06 -31.34 11.70
C THR A 269 -27.49 -30.37 10.68
N PRO A 270 -26.21 -30.48 10.29
CA PRO A 270 -25.68 -29.70 9.18
C PRO A 270 -26.45 -30.03 7.90
N LEU A 271 -26.74 -29.03 7.07
CA LEU A 271 -27.34 -29.24 5.75
C LEU A 271 -26.27 -29.63 4.72
N THR A 272 -25.10 -29.01 4.85
CA THR A 272 -23.86 -29.33 4.15
C THR A 272 -22.81 -29.58 5.22
N MET A 273 -22.25 -30.79 5.28
CA MET A 273 -21.21 -31.12 6.26
C MET A 273 -19.85 -30.57 5.79
N SER A 274 -19.58 -30.68 4.49
CA SER A 274 -18.34 -30.25 3.86
C SER A 274 -18.58 -29.24 2.74
N ALA A 275 -17.67 -28.27 2.58
CA ALA A 275 -17.47 -27.53 1.35
C ALA A 275 -16.37 -28.19 0.52
N GLU A 276 -16.60 -28.39 -0.78
CA GLU A 276 -15.59 -28.85 -1.73
C GLU A 276 -14.85 -27.66 -2.34
N ILE A 277 -13.58 -27.51 -1.98
CA ILE A 277 -12.68 -26.58 -2.66
C ILE A 277 -12.07 -27.30 -3.85
N THR A 278 -12.54 -26.95 -5.04
CA THR A 278 -12.00 -27.51 -6.28
C THR A 278 -10.86 -26.63 -6.77
N GLY A 279 -9.62 -27.10 -6.57
CA GLY A 279 -8.45 -26.58 -7.25
C GLY A 279 -8.51 -27.02 -8.71
N SER A 280 -8.94 -26.12 -9.59
CA SER A 280 -8.82 -26.29 -11.04
C SER A 280 -8.02 -25.12 -11.61
N THR A 281 -7.02 -25.43 -12.41
CA THR A 281 -6.31 -24.46 -13.24
C THR A 281 -7.24 -24.01 -14.38
N PRO A 282 -7.64 -22.72 -14.46
CA PRO A 282 -8.25 -22.17 -15.67
C PRO A 282 -7.23 -22.26 -16.82
N PRO A 283 -7.65 -22.28 -18.10
CA PRO A 283 -6.73 -22.03 -19.21
C PRO A 283 -6.02 -20.69 -18.96
N ALA A 284 -4.75 -20.56 -19.36
CA ALA A 284 -4.12 -19.25 -19.42
C ALA A 284 -4.96 -18.40 -20.39
N GLU A 285 -5.51 -17.28 -19.92
CA GLU A 285 -6.44 -16.46 -20.71
C GLU A 285 -5.77 -15.91 -21.99
N ASN A 286 -4.43 -15.88 -21.98
CA ASN A 286 -3.53 -15.44 -23.04
C ASN A 286 -2.57 -16.55 -23.50
N ASP A 287 -3.06 -17.80 -23.52
CA ASP A 287 -2.32 -18.97 -24.02
C ASP A 287 -1.95 -18.79 -25.50
N ASP A 288 -2.93 -18.50 -26.35
CA ASP A 288 -2.70 -18.25 -27.77
C ASP A 288 -2.33 -16.77 -28.03
N CYS A 289 -1.39 -16.53 -28.95
CA CYS A 289 -0.97 -15.16 -29.31
C CYS A 289 -2.11 -14.24 -29.79
N ILE A 290 -3.19 -14.80 -30.33
CA ILE A 290 -4.38 -14.04 -30.77
C ILE A 290 -5.16 -13.45 -29.58
N ASP A 291 -5.00 -14.06 -28.40
CA ASP A 291 -5.65 -13.72 -27.14
C ASP A 291 -4.65 -13.05 -26.17
N ALA A 292 -3.56 -12.49 -26.70
CA ALA A 292 -2.53 -11.81 -25.91
C ALA A 292 -3.14 -10.75 -24.98
N ALA A 293 -2.83 -10.84 -23.69
CA ALA A 293 -3.34 -9.92 -22.68
C ALA A 293 -2.68 -8.54 -22.83
N VAL A 294 -3.45 -7.47 -22.75
CA VAL A 294 -2.90 -6.10 -22.80
C VAL A 294 -2.23 -5.79 -21.46
N VAL A 295 -1.01 -5.28 -21.51
CA VAL A 295 -0.24 -4.90 -20.31
C VAL A 295 0.33 -3.49 -20.43
N LEU A 296 0.32 -2.78 -19.31
CA LEU A 296 0.96 -1.47 -19.16
C LEU A 296 2.34 -1.63 -18.52
N GLU A 297 3.08 -0.53 -18.41
CA GLU A 297 4.31 -0.49 -17.63
C GLU A 297 4.06 -0.79 -16.14
N GLY A 298 5.07 -1.31 -15.47
CA GLY A 298 4.99 -1.83 -14.11
C GLY A 298 5.11 -3.35 -14.02
N SER A 299 4.88 -3.90 -12.83
CA SER A 299 5.01 -5.35 -12.55
C SER A 299 3.65 -6.04 -12.49
N LEU A 300 3.48 -7.10 -13.30
CA LEU A 300 2.30 -7.96 -13.28
C LEU A 300 2.63 -9.43 -13.00
N PRO A 301 1.76 -10.17 -12.29
CA PRO A 301 1.89 -11.62 -12.17
C PRO A 301 1.40 -12.34 -13.44
N PHE A 302 2.02 -13.46 -13.80
CA PHE A 302 1.54 -14.38 -14.85
C PHE A 302 1.59 -15.85 -14.40
N THR A 303 0.91 -16.74 -15.13
CA THR A 303 0.90 -18.18 -14.84
C THR A 303 1.05 -19.01 -16.11
N LEU A 304 1.84 -20.08 -16.02
CA LEU A 304 2.07 -21.04 -17.13
C LEU A 304 1.38 -22.39 -16.89
N ALA A 305 0.52 -22.48 -15.87
CA ALA A 305 0.01 -23.76 -15.34
C ALA A 305 -0.80 -24.58 -16.35
N THR A 306 -1.37 -23.92 -17.37
CA THR A 306 -2.17 -24.55 -18.46
C THR A 306 -1.76 -24.11 -19.85
N ALA A 307 -0.72 -23.27 -19.95
CA ALA A 307 -0.23 -22.80 -21.23
C ALA A 307 0.29 -23.97 -22.09
N THR A 308 0.11 -23.87 -23.39
CA THR A 308 0.61 -24.80 -24.40
C THR A 308 1.85 -24.23 -25.07
N ASP A 309 2.55 -25.02 -25.88
CA ASP A 309 3.66 -24.53 -26.71
C ASP A 309 3.06 -24.12 -28.07
N ASP A 310 2.64 -22.88 -28.24
CA ASP A 310 1.99 -22.41 -29.47
C ASP A 310 2.77 -21.34 -30.24
N GLY A 311 3.80 -20.78 -29.63
CA GLY A 311 4.73 -19.86 -30.25
C GLY A 311 5.55 -20.44 -31.40
N PRO A 312 6.00 -19.55 -32.31
CA PRO A 312 6.82 -19.97 -33.43
C PRO A 312 8.19 -20.43 -32.94
N SER A 313 8.86 -21.24 -33.75
CA SER A 313 10.26 -21.54 -33.46
C SER A 313 11.13 -20.28 -33.62
N LEU A 314 11.78 -19.86 -32.54
CA LEU A 314 12.75 -18.79 -32.47
C LEU A 314 13.94 -19.10 -33.39
N ALA A 315 14.35 -18.12 -34.20
CA ALA A 315 15.41 -18.26 -35.18
C ALA A 315 16.72 -17.62 -34.72
N GLY A 316 17.86 -18.10 -35.24
CA GLY A 316 19.14 -17.40 -35.12
C GLY A 316 19.73 -17.42 -33.70
N SER A 317 20.11 -16.26 -33.17
CA SER A 317 20.70 -16.11 -31.82
C SER A 317 19.71 -16.46 -30.69
N CYS A 318 18.41 -16.51 -30.99
CA CYS A 318 17.34 -16.83 -30.05
C CYS A 318 17.05 -18.33 -29.93
N ASP A 319 17.67 -19.18 -30.77
CA ASP A 319 17.64 -20.65 -30.60
C ASP A 319 18.73 -21.08 -29.60
N ILE A 320 18.61 -20.59 -28.37
CA ILE A 320 19.48 -20.95 -27.25
C ILE A 320 19.05 -22.36 -26.80
N ALA A 321 20.05 -23.24 -26.60
CA ALA A 321 19.91 -24.66 -26.21
C ALA A 321 19.26 -25.63 -27.22
N GLY A 322 18.85 -25.19 -28.42
CA GLY A 322 18.48 -26.06 -29.53
C GLY A 322 17.05 -26.63 -29.50
N SER A 323 16.19 -26.14 -28.61
CA SER A 323 14.73 -26.36 -28.67
C SER A 323 14.02 -25.33 -29.55
N GLY A 324 14.60 -24.13 -29.71
CA GLY A 324 14.05 -23.03 -30.48
C GLY A 324 12.63 -22.62 -30.08
N LEU A 325 12.13 -23.02 -28.91
CA LEU A 325 10.76 -22.77 -28.45
C LEU A 325 10.81 -22.13 -27.08
N VAL A 326 9.88 -21.21 -26.83
CA VAL A 326 9.44 -20.87 -25.48
C VAL A 326 8.43 -21.95 -25.08
N HIS A 327 8.67 -22.63 -23.95
CA HIS A 327 7.81 -23.73 -23.53
C HIS A 327 6.75 -23.24 -22.56
N ARG A 328 5.48 -23.60 -22.83
CA ARG A 328 4.29 -23.14 -22.13
C ARG A 328 4.28 -21.63 -22.10
N ASP A 329 4.06 -21.06 -23.27
CA ASP A 329 4.10 -19.64 -23.51
C ASP A 329 2.75 -18.98 -23.25
N VAL A 330 2.81 -17.77 -22.73
CA VAL A 330 1.69 -16.86 -22.63
C VAL A 330 2.08 -15.54 -23.28
N TRP A 331 1.08 -14.86 -23.83
CA TRP A 331 1.30 -13.72 -24.71
C TRP A 331 0.79 -12.43 -24.10
N PHE A 332 1.55 -11.36 -24.25
CA PHE A 332 1.16 -10.03 -23.83
C PHE A 332 1.32 -9.03 -24.98
N CYS A 333 0.41 -8.07 -25.06
CA CYS A 333 0.50 -6.94 -25.98
C CYS A 333 0.74 -5.67 -25.17
N HIS A 334 1.76 -4.92 -25.54
CA HIS A 334 2.13 -3.67 -24.88
C HIS A 334 2.27 -2.56 -25.92
N ALA A 335 1.77 -1.36 -25.62
CA ALA A 335 2.09 -0.16 -26.38
C ALA A 335 3.16 0.58 -25.60
N ALA A 336 4.32 0.83 -26.19
CA ALA A 336 5.39 1.55 -25.49
C ALA A 336 4.93 2.97 -25.12
N ASP A 337 5.02 3.33 -23.84
CA ASP A 337 4.62 4.66 -23.37
C ASP A 337 5.73 5.70 -23.63
N CYS A 338 6.84 5.28 -24.26
CA CYS A 338 8.00 6.11 -24.49
C CYS A 338 8.72 5.80 -25.82
N THR A 339 9.45 6.79 -26.36
CA THR A 339 10.40 6.65 -27.47
C THR A 339 11.83 6.54 -26.90
N GLY A 340 12.31 5.35 -26.60
CA GLY A 340 13.66 5.14 -26.09
C GLY A 340 13.98 3.67 -26.01
N GLU A 341 14.38 3.18 -24.85
CA GLU A 341 14.51 1.75 -24.62
C GLU A 341 13.48 1.30 -23.58
N ILE A 342 12.79 0.20 -23.87
CA ILE A 342 11.95 -0.49 -22.90
C ILE A 342 12.67 -1.75 -22.44
N THR A 343 12.70 -1.96 -21.13
CA THR A 343 13.18 -3.17 -20.49
C THR A 343 12.00 -4.04 -20.10
N ILE A 344 12.00 -5.28 -20.56
CA ILE A 344 11.00 -6.31 -20.28
C ILE A 344 11.72 -7.42 -19.52
N SER A 345 11.35 -7.62 -18.25
CA SER A 345 12.08 -8.46 -17.31
C SER A 345 11.15 -9.46 -16.63
N THR A 346 11.62 -10.68 -16.39
CA THR A 346 10.92 -11.68 -15.57
C THR A 346 11.53 -11.84 -14.18
N ALA A 347 12.35 -10.87 -13.75
CA ALA A 347 12.99 -10.86 -12.44
C ALA A 347 11.97 -11.06 -11.30
N GLY A 348 12.29 -11.93 -10.35
CA GLY A 348 11.42 -12.25 -9.22
C GLY A 348 10.44 -13.40 -9.46
N SER A 349 10.42 -13.98 -10.67
CA SER A 349 9.63 -15.18 -10.98
C SER A 349 10.08 -16.43 -10.22
N GLY A 350 11.35 -16.52 -9.84
CA GLY A 350 11.88 -17.62 -9.02
C GLY A 350 12.09 -18.94 -9.77
N PHE A 351 11.99 -18.94 -11.10
CA PHE A 351 12.26 -20.08 -11.98
C PHE A 351 12.92 -19.66 -13.30
N ASP A 352 13.41 -20.66 -14.04
CA ASP A 352 14.09 -20.54 -15.32
C ASP A 352 13.09 -20.17 -16.43
N THR A 353 13.07 -18.89 -16.79
CA THR A 353 12.12 -18.30 -17.75
C THR A 353 12.73 -18.24 -19.14
N ARG A 354 11.89 -17.96 -20.14
CA ARG A 354 12.35 -17.56 -21.46
C ARG A 354 11.43 -16.49 -22.02
N LEU A 355 12.01 -15.51 -22.68
CA LEU A 355 11.37 -14.30 -23.16
C LEU A 355 11.68 -14.07 -24.64
N ALA A 356 10.67 -13.73 -25.43
CA ALA A 356 10.81 -13.26 -26.80
C ALA A 356 9.88 -12.06 -27.05
N VAL A 357 10.38 -11.08 -27.80
CA VAL A 357 9.66 -9.82 -28.07
C VAL A 357 9.55 -9.62 -29.57
N TYR A 358 8.36 -9.29 -30.04
CA TYR A 358 8.01 -9.10 -31.45
C TYR A 358 7.48 -7.69 -31.70
N ASP A 359 7.68 -7.18 -32.91
CA ASP A 359 7.19 -5.88 -33.38
C ASP A 359 5.72 -5.98 -33.78
N GLY A 360 4.87 -5.14 -33.19
CA GLY A 360 3.41 -5.15 -33.33
C GLY A 360 2.71 -6.23 -32.49
N CYS A 361 1.39 -6.10 -32.30
CA CYS A 361 0.54 -7.11 -31.65
C CYS A 361 -0.23 -8.00 -32.64
N GLY A 362 0.30 -8.16 -33.86
CA GLY A 362 -0.36 -8.90 -34.93
C GLY A 362 -0.08 -10.40 -34.88
N CYS A 363 -1.12 -11.23 -34.96
CA CYS A 363 -1.00 -12.68 -35.08
C CYS A 363 -1.49 -13.25 -36.43
N PRO A 364 -0.86 -14.32 -36.95
CA PRO A 364 0.28 -15.06 -36.39
C PRO A 364 1.62 -14.33 -36.58
N VAL A 365 2.49 -14.42 -35.59
CA VAL A 365 3.85 -13.85 -35.65
C VAL A 365 4.78 -14.64 -36.59
N SER A 366 5.70 -13.93 -37.24
CA SER A 366 6.73 -14.50 -38.10
C SER A 366 8.14 -14.24 -37.55
N ALA A 367 9.12 -15.05 -37.97
CA ALA A 367 10.51 -14.86 -37.55
C ALA A 367 11.14 -13.53 -38.00
N GLY A 368 10.47 -12.75 -38.87
CA GLY A 368 10.90 -11.41 -39.25
C GLY A 368 10.42 -10.32 -38.30
N ASP A 369 9.44 -10.64 -37.44
CA ASP A 369 8.85 -9.70 -36.48
C ASP A 369 9.56 -9.78 -35.13
N LEU A 370 10.39 -10.81 -34.90
CA LEU A 370 11.18 -10.97 -33.68
C LEU A 370 12.20 -9.81 -33.55
N VAL A 371 12.03 -9.02 -32.50
CA VAL A 371 12.87 -7.88 -32.15
C VAL A 371 14.08 -8.37 -31.36
N ASP A 372 13.84 -9.04 -30.23
CA ASP A 372 14.90 -9.61 -29.38
C ASP A 372 14.35 -10.70 -28.46
N CYS A 373 15.24 -11.39 -27.74
CA CYS A 373 14.89 -12.51 -26.88
C CYS A 373 15.95 -12.73 -25.78
N ASN A 374 15.56 -13.38 -24.69
CA ASN A 374 16.48 -13.85 -23.67
C ASN A 374 15.98 -15.15 -23.01
N ASP A 375 16.91 -16.00 -22.60
CA ASP A 375 16.69 -17.24 -21.84
C ASP A 375 17.28 -17.03 -20.44
N ASP A 376 18.55 -16.63 -20.34
CA ASP A 376 19.25 -16.36 -19.08
C ASP A 376 19.86 -14.95 -19.05
N ASP A 377 19.30 -14.06 -18.23
CA ASP A 377 20.00 -12.83 -17.88
C ASP A 377 21.09 -13.12 -16.82
N PRO A 378 22.37 -12.80 -17.08
CA PRO A 378 23.46 -13.09 -16.16
C PRO A 378 23.43 -12.27 -14.86
N LEU A 379 22.62 -11.22 -14.78
CA LEU A 379 22.42 -10.38 -13.59
C LEU A 379 21.29 -10.88 -12.70
N LEU A 380 20.39 -11.72 -13.24
CA LEU A 380 19.24 -12.24 -12.52
C LEU A 380 19.52 -13.63 -11.92
N SER A 381 18.70 -13.98 -10.95
CA SER A 381 18.82 -15.26 -10.24
C SER A 381 17.95 -16.33 -10.90
N ASN A 382 18.17 -17.61 -10.59
CA ASN A 382 17.30 -18.72 -11.01
C ASN A 382 17.10 -18.95 -12.54
N GLY A 383 17.88 -18.29 -13.41
CA GLY A 383 17.71 -18.40 -14.86
C GLY A 383 16.59 -17.50 -15.40
N GLU A 384 16.31 -16.39 -14.72
CA GLU A 384 15.32 -15.41 -15.17
C GLU A 384 15.84 -14.63 -16.40
N SER A 385 14.92 -14.07 -17.19
CA SER A 385 15.22 -13.47 -18.49
C SER A 385 14.91 -11.97 -18.46
N SER A 386 15.69 -11.18 -19.19
CA SER A 386 15.40 -9.76 -19.41
C SER A 386 15.84 -9.33 -20.80
N VAL A 387 15.05 -8.47 -21.44
CA VAL A 387 15.31 -7.95 -22.78
C VAL A 387 15.13 -6.43 -22.75
N THR A 388 16.08 -5.70 -23.31
CA THR A 388 15.97 -4.25 -23.51
C THR A 388 15.95 -3.95 -24.99
N VAL A 389 14.86 -3.34 -25.48
CA VAL A 389 14.66 -3.06 -26.91
C VAL A 389 14.36 -1.59 -27.16
N PRO A 390 14.89 -1.01 -28.25
CA PRO A 390 14.55 0.35 -28.62
C PRO A 390 13.13 0.41 -29.18
N VAL A 391 12.33 1.36 -28.69
CA VAL A 391 10.94 1.58 -29.06
C VAL A 391 10.68 3.01 -29.48
N LEU A 392 9.65 3.19 -30.31
CA LEU A 392 8.97 4.48 -30.47
C LEU A 392 7.73 4.49 -29.57
N GLU A 393 7.36 5.66 -29.11
CA GLU A 393 6.12 5.86 -28.35
C GLU A 393 4.90 5.42 -29.19
N GLY A 394 3.99 4.70 -28.53
CA GLY A 394 2.86 4.02 -29.15
C GLY A 394 3.24 2.82 -30.03
N GLN A 395 4.53 2.45 -30.12
CA GLN A 395 4.92 1.22 -30.80
C GLN A 395 4.37 0.03 -30.04
N LEU A 396 3.60 -0.78 -30.76
CA LEU A 396 3.07 -2.03 -30.23
C LEU A 396 4.17 -3.08 -30.19
N LEU A 397 4.26 -3.81 -29.09
CA LEU A 397 5.14 -4.95 -28.86
C LEU A 397 4.31 -6.15 -28.42
N LEU A 398 4.57 -7.29 -29.03
CA LEU A 398 4.02 -8.57 -28.57
C LEU A 398 5.11 -9.34 -27.83
N ILE A 399 4.79 -9.78 -26.62
CA ILE A 399 5.74 -10.36 -25.67
C ILE A 399 5.30 -11.80 -25.40
N GLU A 400 6.18 -12.74 -25.72
CA GLU A 400 6.02 -14.18 -25.45
C GLU A 400 6.85 -14.52 -24.21
N VAL A 401 6.19 -15.03 -23.17
CA VAL A 401 6.81 -15.40 -21.90
C VAL A 401 6.53 -16.86 -21.60
N GLY A 402 7.55 -17.63 -21.26
CA GLY A 402 7.36 -19.00 -20.80
C GLY A 402 8.61 -19.55 -20.12
N THR A 403 8.91 -20.83 -20.36
CA THR A 403 10.03 -21.53 -19.73
C THR A 403 11.07 -22.02 -20.75
N ALA A 404 12.31 -22.16 -20.31
CA ALA A 404 13.37 -22.76 -21.13
C ALA A 404 13.18 -24.28 -21.36
N ALA A 405 12.33 -24.96 -20.58
CA ALA A 405 12.15 -26.40 -20.65
C ALA A 405 10.71 -26.88 -20.33
N ALA A 406 10.19 -27.77 -21.20
CA ALA A 406 8.86 -28.40 -21.10
C ALA A 406 8.58 -29.24 -19.81
N GLY A 407 9.53 -29.34 -18.87
CA GLY A 407 9.45 -30.19 -17.68
C GLY A 407 9.09 -29.49 -16.36
N ILE A 408 9.02 -28.15 -16.32
CA ILE A 408 8.80 -27.38 -15.08
C ILE A 408 7.29 -27.14 -14.84
N LEU A 409 6.64 -27.88 -13.95
CA LEU A 409 5.17 -28.03 -13.98
C LEU A 409 4.35 -27.01 -13.15
N ASP A 410 4.96 -26.18 -12.29
CA ASP A 410 4.23 -25.20 -11.46
C ASP A 410 4.99 -23.87 -11.42
N ASN A 411 4.59 -22.89 -12.25
CA ASN A 411 5.30 -21.62 -12.40
C ASN A 411 4.32 -20.44 -12.47
N PHE A 412 4.15 -19.77 -11.34
CA PHE A 412 3.67 -18.39 -11.28
C PHE A 412 4.89 -17.48 -11.35
N GLY A 413 4.87 -16.50 -12.24
CA GLY A 413 5.98 -15.57 -12.44
C GLY A 413 5.55 -14.13 -12.35
N THR A 414 6.52 -13.23 -12.44
CA THR A 414 6.33 -11.78 -12.52
C THR A 414 6.92 -11.31 -13.85
N LEU A 415 6.19 -10.48 -14.57
CA LEU A 415 6.64 -9.76 -15.75
C LEU A 415 6.66 -8.26 -15.41
N THR A 416 7.79 -7.60 -15.62
CA THR A 416 8.00 -6.17 -15.35
C THR A 416 8.38 -5.46 -16.64
N LEU A 417 7.69 -4.36 -16.95
CA LEU A 417 7.98 -3.49 -18.09
C LEU A 417 8.36 -2.10 -17.57
N THR A 418 9.47 -1.55 -18.06
CA THR A 418 9.97 -0.22 -17.68
C THR A 418 10.51 0.49 -18.91
N CYS A 419 10.01 1.68 -19.24
CA CYS A 419 10.44 2.43 -20.42
C CYS A 419 11.27 3.67 -20.04
N ASP A 420 12.52 3.68 -20.48
CA ASP A 420 13.53 4.70 -20.16
C ASP A 420 13.66 5.77 -21.28
N GLY A 421 12.55 6.12 -21.94
CA GLY A 421 12.56 6.87 -23.21
C GLY A 421 11.68 8.12 -23.28
N ALA A 422 11.67 8.76 -24.45
CA ALA A 422 11.02 10.04 -24.72
C ALA A 422 9.49 9.94 -24.74
N THR A 423 8.81 10.61 -23.82
CA THR A 423 7.39 10.93 -23.97
C THR A 423 7.25 12.18 -24.86
N GLN A 424 6.79 12.06 -26.11
CA GLN A 424 6.53 13.20 -26.99
C GLN A 424 5.08 13.69 -26.84
N GLY A 425 4.86 14.66 -25.95
CA GLY A 425 3.53 15.25 -25.78
C GLY A 425 3.53 16.66 -25.19
N GLU A 426 2.34 17.26 -25.17
CA GLU A 426 2.09 18.49 -24.43
C GLU A 426 1.69 18.13 -22.98
N PHE A 427 2.40 18.69 -21.99
CA PHE A 427 1.99 18.64 -20.59
C PHE A 427 0.76 19.51 -20.44
N LEU A 428 -0.37 18.86 -20.24
CA LEU A 428 -1.66 19.49 -20.00
C LEU A 428 -1.95 19.46 -18.51
N PHE A 429 -2.55 20.53 -18.02
CA PHE A 429 -3.04 20.55 -16.64
C PHE A 429 -4.15 19.51 -16.48
N GLU A 430 -3.93 18.54 -15.59
CA GLU A 430 -4.90 17.49 -15.27
C GLU A 430 -5.75 17.92 -14.08
N GLN A 431 -5.10 18.24 -12.95
CA GLN A 431 -5.78 18.45 -11.67
C GLN A 431 -4.99 19.36 -10.72
N LYS A 432 -5.68 20.06 -9.84
CA LYS A 432 -5.11 20.76 -8.66
C LYS A 432 -5.50 19.97 -7.40
N LEU A 433 -4.51 19.53 -6.64
CA LEU A 433 -4.68 18.83 -5.36
C LEU A 433 -4.56 19.83 -4.21
N LEU A 434 -5.51 19.70 -3.28
CA LEU A 434 -5.62 20.50 -2.08
C LEU A 434 -5.87 19.54 -0.93
N GLY A 435 -5.15 19.69 0.19
CA GLY A 435 -5.42 18.87 1.37
C GLY A 435 -6.83 19.12 1.90
N SER A 436 -7.55 18.04 2.21
CA SER A 436 -8.99 18.09 2.47
C SER A 436 -9.39 18.84 3.74
N ASP A 437 -8.48 19.00 4.70
CA ASP A 437 -8.67 19.74 5.95
C ASP A 437 -7.63 20.84 6.21
N ILE A 438 -6.82 21.17 5.21
CA ILE A 438 -5.80 22.22 5.30
C ILE A 438 -6.42 23.60 5.52
N THR A 439 -5.85 24.35 6.46
CA THR A 439 -6.22 25.70 6.85
C THR A 439 -5.04 26.67 6.77
N ALA A 440 -5.32 27.97 6.90
CA ALA A 440 -4.34 29.03 6.64
C ALA A 440 -3.04 28.85 7.43
N GLY A 441 -1.92 28.69 6.70
CA GLY A 441 -0.58 28.48 7.24
C GLY A 441 -0.15 27.01 7.36
N GLU A 442 -1.02 26.05 7.04
CA GLU A 442 -0.71 24.62 7.04
C GLU A 442 -0.16 24.24 5.65
N VAL A 443 1.16 24.31 5.48
CA VAL A 443 1.87 24.23 4.20
C VAL A 443 1.70 22.86 3.54
N TYR A 444 0.62 22.68 2.78
CA TYR A 444 0.34 21.49 1.99
C TYR A 444 1.27 21.39 0.78
N GLY A 445 1.60 20.16 0.40
CA GLY A 445 2.49 19.90 -0.72
C GLY A 445 3.95 20.19 -0.42
N ASN A 446 4.38 20.15 0.85
CA ASN A 446 5.76 20.49 1.19
C ASN A 446 6.82 19.47 0.74
N ALA A 447 6.35 18.30 0.41
CA ALA A 447 7.05 17.16 -0.14
C ALA A 447 5.98 16.33 -0.83
N PHE A 448 6.30 15.69 -1.93
CA PHE A 448 5.45 14.72 -2.59
C PHE A 448 6.33 13.77 -3.38
N ASP A 449 5.77 12.60 -3.67
CA ASP A 449 6.39 11.60 -4.53
C ASP A 449 5.27 10.81 -5.24
N ILE A 450 5.56 10.33 -6.44
CA ILE A 450 4.61 9.62 -7.31
C ILE A 450 5.19 8.34 -7.88
N ASP A 451 4.36 7.28 -7.88
CA ASP A 451 4.68 6.02 -8.54
C ASP A 451 3.40 5.42 -9.14
N GLY A 452 3.34 5.40 -10.47
CA GLY A 452 2.19 4.92 -11.23
C GLY A 452 0.88 5.61 -10.84
N ASP A 453 -0.04 4.84 -10.25
CA ASP A 453 -1.36 5.29 -9.82
C ASP A 453 -1.42 5.77 -8.37
N VAL A 454 -0.30 5.82 -7.64
CA VAL A 454 -0.23 6.24 -6.24
C VAL A 454 0.64 7.48 -6.10
N ALA A 455 0.19 8.42 -5.25
CA ALA A 455 0.97 9.59 -4.89
C ALA A 455 0.87 9.84 -3.39
N VAL A 456 1.93 10.40 -2.80
CA VAL A 456 1.95 10.81 -1.40
C VAL A 456 2.29 12.28 -1.33
N VAL A 457 1.56 13.03 -0.52
CA VAL A 457 1.76 14.48 -0.35
C VAL A 457 1.87 14.83 1.12
N GLY A 458 2.97 15.44 1.52
CA GLY A 458 3.23 15.90 2.88
C GLY A 458 2.62 17.28 3.18
N ALA A 459 2.15 17.46 4.41
CA ALA A 459 1.80 18.75 4.99
C ALA A 459 2.39 18.85 6.41
N VAL A 460 3.62 19.34 6.50
CA VAL A 460 4.48 19.28 7.68
C VAL A 460 4.00 20.12 8.87
N THR A 461 3.17 21.13 8.63
CA THR A 461 2.59 22.02 9.66
C THR A 461 1.10 21.79 9.86
N ASP A 462 0.52 20.75 9.24
CA ASP A 462 -0.89 20.43 9.42
C ASP A 462 -1.20 20.02 10.88
N ASP A 463 -2.34 20.46 11.39
CA ASP A 463 -2.83 20.19 12.75
C ASP A 463 -3.41 18.77 12.91
N GLY A 464 -2.87 17.77 12.19
CA GLY A 464 -3.42 16.42 12.02
C GLY A 464 -4.06 15.80 13.27
N ILE A 465 -3.25 15.27 14.20
CA ILE A 465 -3.75 14.77 15.51
C ILE A 465 -3.50 15.73 16.67
N GLY A 466 -2.78 16.82 16.40
CA GLY A 466 -2.44 17.88 17.33
C GLY A 466 -1.76 19.05 16.60
N PRO A 467 -1.53 20.17 17.29
CA PRO A 467 -0.97 21.36 16.69
C PRO A 467 0.36 21.11 15.98
N ASP A 468 0.48 21.50 14.71
CA ASP A 468 1.69 21.37 13.91
C ASP A 468 2.35 19.96 13.99
N THR A 469 1.54 18.90 14.08
CA THR A 469 2.06 17.51 14.15
C THR A 469 2.45 16.96 12.79
N GLY A 470 1.85 17.50 11.73
CA GLY A 470 2.05 17.11 10.35
C GLY A 470 1.22 15.89 9.93
N THR A 471 0.91 15.84 8.63
CA THR A 471 0.11 14.79 8.00
C THR A 471 0.72 14.41 6.65
N ALA A 472 0.55 13.17 6.22
CA ALA A 472 0.81 12.75 4.84
C ALA A 472 -0.48 12.23 4.21
N TYR A 473 -0.80 12.72 3.02
CA TYR A 473 -2.01 12.44 2.27
C TYR A 473 -1.67 11.48 1.15
N ILE A 474 -2.39 10.37 1.04
CA ILE A 474 -2.22 9.38 -0.01
C ILE A 474 -3.32 9.60 -1.03
N TYR A 475 -2.93 9.66 -2.30
CA TYR A 475 -3.83 9.77 -3.43
C TYR A 475 -3.71 8.53 -4.32
N ARG A 476 -4.83 8.12 -4.91
CA ARG A 476 -4.90 7.10 -5.95
C ARG A 476 -5.55 7.66 -7.21
N LYS A 477 -4.96 7.41 -8.38
CA LYS A 477 -5.53 7.78 -9.68
C LYS A 477 -6.63 6.78 -10.06
N ILE A 478 -7.89 7.21 -10.02
CA ILE A 478 -9.06 6.38 -10.37
C ILE A 478 -9.82 7.07 -11.49
N GLY A 479 -9.90 6.43 -12.65
CA GLY A 479 -10.60 6.98 -13.82
C GLY A 479 -10.00 8.30 -14.32
N GLY A 480 -8.66 8.42 -14.30
CA GLY A 480 -7.93 9.61 -14.73
C GLY A 480 -8.08 10.81 -13.79
N GLN A 481 -8.39 10.58 -12.52
CA GLN A 481 -8.47 11.63 -11.49
C GLN A 481 -7.82 11.14 -10.20
N TRP A 482 -7.02 11.99 -9.56
CA TRP A 482 -6.38 11.73 -8.29
C TRP A 482 -7.35 11.96 -7.14
N MET A 483 -7.62 10.89 -6.38
CA MET A 483 -8.56 10.89 -5.26
C MET A 483 -7.82 10.63 -3.96
N GLU A 484 -8.06 11.44 -2.92
CA GLU A 484 -7.51 11.17 -1.58
C GLU A 484 -8.03 9.82 -1.08
N GLU A 485 -7.12 8.85 -0.95
CA GLU A 485 -7.39 7.48 -0.54
C GLU A 485 -7.34 7.36 0.99
N GLN A 486 -6.30 7.92 1.60
CA GLN A 486 -6.01 7.78 3.03
C GLN A 486 -5.15 8.95 3.54
N ARG A 487 -5.21 9.21 4.84
CA ARG A 487 -4.28 10.11 5.54
C ARG A 487 -3.50 9.35 6.60
N LEU A 488 -2.20 9.62 6.66
CA LEU A 488 -1.26 9.07 7.61
C LEU A 488 -0.88 10.16 8.62
N PHE A 489 -0.76 9.75 9.88
CA PHE A 489 -0.46 10.63 11.00
C PHE A 489 0.75 10.14 11.77
N SER A 490 1.47 11.06 12.42
CA SER A 490 2.54 10.71 13.35
C SER A 490 2.04 9.75 14.43
N ALA A 491 2.70 8.62 14.61
CA ALA A 491 2.40 7.68 15.69
C ALA A 491 2.67 8.27 17.09
N THR A 492 3.51 9.32 17.18
CA THR A 492 3.85 9.96 18.46
C THR A 492 2.98 11.16 18.79
N GLY A 493 2.43 11.84 17.77
CA GLY A 493 1.68 13.09 17.92
C GLY A 493 2.53 14.22 18.49
N ALA A 494 3.84 14.18 18.31
CA ALA A 494 4.74 15.20 18.81
C ALA A 494 4.66 16.45 17.94
N GLU A 495 4.23 17.56 18.56
CA GLU A 495 4.15 18.87 17.92
C GLU A 495 5.52 19.29 17.36
N PHE A 496 5.53 19.91 16.17
CA PHE A 496 6.69 20.47 15.48
C PHE A 496 7.75 19.47 15.00
N ASN A 497 7.60 18.17 15.25
CA ASN A 497 8.58 17.18 14.82
C ASN A 497 8.61 16.95 13.30
N GLY A 498 7.58 17.45 12.59
CA GLY A 498 7.54 17.52 11.14
C GLY A 498 7.28 16.18 10.47
N PHE A 499 6.25 15.46 10.89
CA PHE A 499 5.76 14.31 10.13
C PHE A 499 5.29 14.78 8.74
N GLY A 500 5.63 14.05 7.68
CA GLY A 500 5.37 14.49 6.29
C GLY A 500 6.38 15.52 5.78
N ARG A 501 7.51 15.73 6.47
CA ARG A 501 8.59 16.63 6.00
C ARG A 501 9.19 16.17 4.67
N SER A 502 9.31 14.86 4.49
CA SER A 502 9.74 14.17 3.28
C SER A 502 8.95 12.86 3.22
N VAL A 503 8.55 12.48 2.02
CA VAL A 503 7.76 11.29 1.71
C VAL A 503 8.38 10.63 0.48
N ALA A 504 8.23 9.31 0.36
CA ALA A 504 8.53 8.61 -0.88
C ALA A 504 7.60 7.39 -1.05
N VAL A 505 7.38 6.92 -2.28
CA VAL A 505 6.47 5.83 -2.65
C VAL A 505 7.12 4.97 -3.74
N SER A 506 7.00 3.65 -3.60
CA SER A 506 7.34 2.72 -4.68
C SER A 506 6.56 1.42 -4.51
N GLY A 507 5.88 1.01 -5.56
CA GLY A 507 4.89 -0.04 -5.63
C GLY A 507 3.88 0.03 -4.49
N ASN A 508 3.95 -0.96 -3.61
CA ASN A 508 3.06 -1.09 -2.46
C ASN A 508 3.64 -0.55 -1.15
N ARG A 509 4.70 0.27 -1.20
CA ARG A 509 5.39 0.83 -0.03
C ARG A 509 5.37 2.36 -0.07
N ILE A 510 5.11 2.95 1.08
CA ILE A 510 5.24 4.39 1.32
C ILE A 510 6.15 4.60 2.52
N VAL A 511 7.04 5.58 2.44
CA VAL A 511 7.83 6.04 3.58
C VAL A 511 7.52 7.51 3.89
N VAL A 512 7.41 7.81 5.18
CA VAL A 512 7.13 9.17 5.67
C VAL A 512 8.12 9.52 6.77
N ALA A 513 8.79 10.66 6.65
CA ALA A 513 9.74 11.13 7.64
C ALA A 513 9.11 12.01 8.73
N GLU A 514 9.65 11.90 9.94
CA GLU A 514 9.49 12.81 11.07
C GLU A 514 10.88 13.10 11.66
N PRO A 515 11.62 14.08 11.12
CA PRO A 515 13.03 14.30 11.48
C PRO A 515 13.24 14.82 12.90
N GLY A 516 12.19 15.38 13.52
CA GLY A 516 12.26 16.00 14.83
C GLY A 516 12.87 17.41 14.83
N ILE A 517 12.60 18.17 15.89
CA ILE A 517 13.26 19.46 16.13
C ILE A 517 14.62 19.26 16.82
N ASP A 518 15.64 20.02 16.42
CA ASP A 518 16.90 20.07 17.17
C ASP A 518 16.67 20.71 18.54
N ASP A 519 16.90 19.98 19.63
CA ASP A 519 17.22 20.62 20.91
C ASP A 519 18.66 21.13 20.84
N PRO A 520 18.89 22.46 20.79
CA PRO A 520 20.22 23.04 20.64
C PRO A 520 21.15 22.81 21.85
N ILE A 521 20.67 22.15 22.92
CA ILE A 521 21.40 21.92 24.15
C ILE A 521 21.83 20.45 24.32
N THR A 522 21.07 19.48 23.80
CA THR A 522 21.29 18.05 24.10
C THR A 522 21.75 17.20 22.92
N PHE A 523 21.55 17.61 21.67
CA PHE A 523 21.85 16.81 20.46
C PHE A 523 21.30 15.36 20.53
N ALA A 524 20.26 15.12 21.33
CA ALA A 524 19.79 13.79 21.72
C ALA A 524 18.46 13.42 21.04
N VAL A 525 18.18 13.99 19.88
CA VAL A 525 16.96 13.72 19.12
C VAL A 525 17.25 12.62 18.11
N SER A 526 16.32 11.68 17.99
CA SER A 526 16.33 10.60 17.02
C SER A 526 15.20 10.90 16.04
N GLY A 527 15.54 11.26 14.81
CA GLY A 527 14.57 11.36 13.72
C GLY A 527 14.02 9.97 13.39
N LYS A 528 12.80 9.96 12.88
CA LYS A 528 12.05 8.74 12.56
C LYS A 528 11.66 8.72 11.10
N VAL A 529 11.63 7.53 10.51
CA VAL A 529 11.01 7.27 9.21
C VAL A 529 10.04 6.11 9.39
N TYR A 530 8.83 6.26 8.88
CA TYR A 530 7.76 5.30 9.02
C TYR A 530 7.48 4.68 7.64
N GLU A 531 7.57 3.37 7.54
CA GLU A 531 7.19 2.61 6.35
C GLU A 531 5.77 2.08 6.52
N TYR A 532 4.97 2.28 5.48
CA TYR A 532 3.63 1.76 5.34
C TYR A 532 3.58 0.80 4.15
N LEU A 533 2.87 -0.31 4.31
CA LEU A 533 2.65 -1.32 3.29
C LEU A 533 1.16 -1.39 2.95
N TYR A 534 0.83 -1.44 1.65
CA TYR A 534 -0.56 -1.61 1.22
C TYR A 534 -1.02 -3.07 1.39
N ASP A 535 -2.11 -3.27 2.13
CA ASP A 535 -2.65 -4.61 2.44
C ASP A 535 -3.70 -5.12 1.42
N GLY A 536 -3.95 -4.33 0.38
CA GLY A 536 -5.03 -4.54 -0.59
C GLY A 536 -6.28 -3.69 -0.33
N SER A 537 -6.33 -2.98 0.79
CA SER A 537 -7.43 -2.08 1.15
C SER A 537 -7.01 -0.79 1.87
N SER A 538 -5.92 -0.81 2.63
CA SER A 538 -5.37 0.35 3.31
C SER A 538 -3.84 0.27 3.44
N TRP A 539 -3.25 1.41 3.73
CA TRP A 539 -1.83 1.56 4.01
C TRP A 539 -1.58 1.42 5.50
N GLU A 540 -0.91 0.34 5.88
CA GLU A 540 -0.69 -0.05 7.27
C GLU A 540 0.78 0.14 7.66
N LEU A 541 1.02 0.65 8.87
CA LEU A 541 2.38 0.86 9.37
C LEU A 541 3.09 -0.49 9.56
N GLU A 542 4.19 -0.71 8.84
CA GLU A 542 4.97 -1.95 8.86
C GLU A 542 6.25 -1.77 9.68
N THR A 543 7.08 -0.78 9.31
CA THR A 543 8.41 -0.56 9.92
C THR A 543 8.56 0.87 10.42
N VAL A 544 9.33 1.05 11.51
CA VAL A 544 9.81 2.36 11.95
C VAL A 544 11.33 2.34 12.03
N PHE A 545 11.97 3.22 11.28
CA PHE A 545 13.40 3.46 11.33
C PHE A 545 13.70 4.57 12.32
N ASP A 546 14.77 4.40 13.08
CA ASP A 546 15.27 5.36 14.06
C ASP A 546 16.72 5.70 13.74
N GLY A 547 17.01 6.99 13.58
CA GLY A 547 18.38 7.45 13.33
C GLY A 547 18.73 8.74 14.06
N PRO A 548 20.03 9.03 14.21
CA PRO A 548 20.49 10.18 14.99
C PRO A 548 20.18 11.51 14.30
N GLY A 549 19.94 12.56 15.09
CA GLY A 549 19.73 13.91 14.56
C GLY A 549 18.47 13.99 13.71
N ARG A 550 18.53 14.75 12.61
CA ARG A 550 17.42 14.91 11.65
C ARG A 550 17.35 13.76 10.65
N PHE A 551 17.31 12.53 11.14
CA PHE A 551 17.15 11.35 10.28
C PHE A 551 15.80 11.38 9.58
N GLY A 552 15.80 11.18 8.27
CA GLY A 552 14.62 11.43 7.42
C GLY A 552 14.54 12.88 6.91
N SER A 553 15.66 13.63 6.88
CA SER A 553 15.64 15.00 6.34
C SER A 553 15.17 15.03 4.88
N TYR A 554 15.57 14.02 4.12
CA TYR A 554 15.13 13.73 2.77
C TYR A 554 15.12 12.20 2.59
N LEU A 555 14.17 11.69 1.81
CA LEU A 555 13.94 10.29 1.53
C LEU A 555 13.96 10.08 0.02
N GLU A 556 14.44 8.91 -0.41
CA GLU A 556 14.11 8.39 -1.73
C GLU A 556 13.84 6.89 -1.68
N LEU A 557 12.90 6.42 -2.48
CA LEU A 557 12.48 5.02 -2.50
C LEU A 557 12.26 4.56 -3.94
N GLU A 558 12.99 3.53 -4.36
CA GLU A 558 12.78 2.88 -5.65
C GLU A 558 12.98 1.37 -5.47
N ASP A 559 12.00 0.58 -5.91
CA ASP A 559 12.01 -0.88 -5.82
C ASP A 559 12.33 -1.40 -4.39
N ASP A 560 13.52 -2.00 -4.23
CA ASP A 560 14.00 -2.59 -2.99
C ASP A 560 14.95 -1.69 -2.20
N ARG A 561 15.11 -0.41 -2.59
CA ARG A 561 16.11 0.51 -2.02
C ARG A 561 15.50 1.78 -1.46
N LEU A 562 15.81 2.05 -0.20
CA LEU A 562 15.40 3.24 0.53
C LEU A 562 16.65 4.06 0.93
N VAL A 563 16.73 5.30 0.47
CA VAL A 563 17.78 6.24 0.84
C VAL A 563 17.24 7.21 1.89
N ILE A 564 17.96 7.36 3.00
CA ILE A 564 17.59 8.25 4.10
C ILE A 564 18.76 9.17 4.41
N SER A 565 18.52 10.48 4.33
CA SER A 565 19.52 11.47 4.72
C SER A 565 19.33 12.00 6.15
N THR A 566 20.46 12.41 6.74
CA THR A 566 20.53 13.28 7.92
C THR A 566 21.26 14.56 7.50
N ALA A 567 20.54 15.50 6.89
CA ALA A 567 21.09 16.81 6.58
C ALA A 567 21.28 17.59 7.89
N MET A 568 22.54 17.75 8.32
CA MET A 568 22.87 18.45 9.56
C MET A 568 23.23 19.91 9.27
N GLN A 569 22.34 20.85 9.58
CA GLN A 569 22.66 22.30 9.52
C GLN A 569 23.54 22.81 10.69
N VAL A 570 24.38 21.96 11.28
CA VAL A 570 25.25 22.32 12.41
C VAL A 570 26.69 22.47 11.94
N ALA A 571 27.25 23.65 12.17
CA ALA A 571 28.59 24.01 11.73
C ALA A 571 29.69 23.00 12.12
N GLY A 572 30.31 22.38 11.11
CA GLY A 572 31.47 21.49 11.26
C GLY A 572 31.17 19.98 11.22
N PHE A 573 29.93 19.57 10.92
CA PHE A 573 29.55 18.19 10.63
C PHE A 573 29.01 18.12 9.20
N GLY A 574 29.48 17.17 8.39
CA GLY A 574 28.93 16.94 7.05
C GLY A 574 27.66 16.09 7.12
N GLY A 575 26.76 16.27 6.16
CA GLY A 575 25.57 15.43 6.03
C GLY A 575 25.92 13.96 5.83
N THR A 576 25.06 13.09 6.34
CA THR A 576 25.16 11.62 6.19
C THR A 576 23.96 11.12 5.42
N MET A 577 24.15 10.10 4.59
CA MET A 577 23.08 9.32 3.99
C MET A 577 23.28 7.84 4.30
N VAL A 578 22.17 7.10 4.35
CA VAL A 578 22.14 5.66 4.54
C VAL A 578 21.23 5.08 3.47
N ILE A 579 21.70 4.03 2.80
CA ILE A 579 20.94 3.25 1.83
C ILE A 579 20.57 1.93 2.51
N TYR A 580 19.28 1.69 2.66
CA TYR A 580 18.71 0.44 3.08
C TYR A 580 18.29 -0.36 1.86
N ARG A 581 18.41 -1.68 1.95
CA ARG A 581 17.90 -2.61 0.96
C ARG A 581 16.94 -3.61 1.60
N TYR A 582 15.84 -3.91 0.93
CA TYR A 582 14.85 -4.89 1.33
C TYR A 582 15.16 -6.25 0.71
N ASP A 583 15.28 -7.31 1.52
CA ASP A 583 15.61 -8.66 1.04
C ASP A 583 14.40 -9.60 0.90
N GLY A 584 13.18 -9.07 0.97
CA GLY A 584 11.95 -9.86 1.03
C GLY A 584 11.52 -10.26 2.45
N SER A 585 12.41 -10.15 3.43
CA SER A 585 12.13 -10.47 4.85
C SER A 585 12.30 -9.27 5.78
N GLY A 586 13.06 -8.26 5.36
CA GLY A 586 13.22 -7.01 6.09
C GLY A 586 14.26 -6.09 5.47
N TRP A 587 14.37 -4.90 6.06
CA TRP A 587 15.37 -3.90 5.67
C TRP A 587 16.71 -4.14 6.37
N PHE A 588 17.79 -4.00 5.61
CA PHE A 588 19.15 -3.94 6.16
C PHE A 588 19.92 -2.76 5.58
N GLU A 589 20.83 -2.18 6.36
CA GLU A 589 21.74 -1.13 5.87
C GLU A 589 22.70 -1.74 4.83
N GLU A 590 22.52 -1.38 3.56
CA GLU A 590 23.38 -1.79 2.45
C GLU A 590 24.64 -0.92 2.41
N TYR A 591 24.48 0.39 2.62
CA TYR A 591 25.56 1.36 2.50
C TYR A 591 25.31 2.61 3.34
N SER A 592 26.37 3.26 3.78
CA SER A 592 26.29 4.59 4.40
C SER A 592 27.47 5.46 4.01
N TYR A 593 27.21 6.75 3.86
CA TYR A 593 28.20 7.74 3.46
C TYR A 593 28.04 9.02 4.25
N THR A 594 29.15 9.57 4.74
CA THR A 594 29.19 10.88 5.42
C THR A 594 30.13 11.81 4.68
N SER A 595 29.62 12.95 4.25
CA SER A 595 30.44 13.95 3.57
C SER A 595 31.48 14.54 4.53
N THR A 596 32.67 14.84 3.99
CA THR A 596 33.79 15.40 4.77
C THR A 596 33.94 16.91 4.65
N GLY A 597 33.06 17.58 3.88
CA GLY A 597 33.19 19.01 3.59
C GLY A 597 31.94 19.75 3.12
N ALA A 598 30.86 19.05 2.73
CA ALA A 598 29.61 19.69 2.31
C ALA A 598 28.64 19.83 3.49
N TRP A 599 28.20 21.06 3.73
CA TRP A 599 27.36 21.43 4.88
C TRP A 599 25.91 20.96 4.73
N ASP A 600 25.41 20.87 3.49
CA ASP A 600 24.02 20.50 3.17
C ASP A 600 23.94 19.21 2.33
N PHE A 601 24.90 18.30 2.53
CA PHE A 601 24.89 17.00 1.84
C PHE A 601 23.63 16.20 2.20
N GLY A 602 22.89 15.76 1.19
CA GLY A 602 21.62 15.03 1.38
C GLY A 602 20.42 15.95 1.58
N HIS A 603 20.51 17.23 1.17
CA HIS A 603 19.38 18.16 1.17
C HIS A 603 18.33 17.84 0.09
N THR A 604 18.80 17.35 -1.06
CA THR A 604 18.02 16.83 -2.20
C THR A 604 18.71 15.55 -2.67
N MET A 605 17.95 14.56 -3.11
CA MET A 605 18.43 13.28 -3.62
C MET A 605 17.49 12.81 -4.73
N GLU A 606 17.98 11.98 -5.64
CA GLU A 606 17.16 11.33 -6.66
C GLU A 606 17.77 9.95 -6.96
N LEU A 607 16.95 8.91 -7.01
CA LEU A 607 17.35 7.52 -7.23
C LEU A 607 16.78 7.03 -8.58
N HIS A 608 17.63 6.42 -9.39
CA HIS A 608 17.20 5.77 -10.63
C HIS A 608 18.01 4.50 -10.87
N GLY A 609 17.41 3.35 -10.60
CA GLY A 609 17.98 2.01 -10.65
C GLY A 609 19.27 1.86 -9.85
N ASP A 610 20.41 1.80 -10.55
CA ASP A 610 21.73 1.57 -9.96
C ASP A 610 22.49 2.86 -9.61
N ARG A 611 21.83 4.02 -9.68
CA ARG A 611 22.44 5.33 -9.45
C ARG A 611 21.62 6.22 -8.53
N LEU A 612 22.32 6.88 -7.63
CA LEU A 612 21.79 7.90 -6.74
C LEU A 612 22.56 9.18 -6.96
N ILE A 613 21.88 10.30 -7.18
CA ILE A 613 22.50 11.63 -7.14
C ILE A 613 22.11 12.32 -5.83
N VAL A 614 23.08 13.02 -5.22
CA VAL A 614 22.88 13.72 -3.94
C VAL A 614 23.39 15.14 -4.07
N GLY A 615 22.52 16.11 -3.81
CA GLY A 615 22.86 17.53 -3.79
C GLY A 615 23.63 17.93 -2.54
N SER A 616 24.43 18.98 -2.68
CA SER A 616 25.28 19.56 -1.63
C SER A 616 25.47 21.07 -1.86
N GLY A 617 24.36 21.78 -2.08
CA GLY A 617 24.34 23.23 -2.18
C GLY A 617 24.94 23.91 -0.94
N ASP A 618 25.78 24.93 -1.14
CA ASP A 618 26.42 25.67 -0.04
C ASP A 618 26.45 27.18 -0.31
N LEU A 619 25.95 27.97 0.63
CA LEU A 619 25.99 29.45 0.57
C LEU A 619 27.40 30.02 0.82
N ASN A 620 28.31 29.23 1.38
CA ASN A 620 29.66 29.63 1.79
C ASN A 620 30.77 28.94 0.97
N ALA A 621 30.40 28.00 0.09
CA ALA A 621 31.28 27.36 -0.87
C ALA A 621 30.65 27.39 -2.27
N GLU A 622 31.33 26.81 -3.25
CA GLU A 622 30.81 26.71 -4.63
C GLU A 622 29.61 25.75 -4.71
N GLY A 623 29.51 24.80 -3.77
CA GLY A 623 28.55 23.69 -3.81
C GLY A 623 29.04 22.54 -4.67
N ASP A 624 28.48 21.34 -4.48
CA ASP A 624 28.73 20.17 -5.32
C ASP A 624 27.48 19.28 -5.40
N ALA A 625 27.53 18.26 -6.26
CA ALA A 625 26.61 17.13 -6.24
C ALA A 625 27.41 15.84 -6.32
N THR A 626 26.98 14.77 -5.67
CA THR A 626 27.68 13.48 -5.71
C THR A 626 26.79 12.42 -6.32
N ILE A 627 27.23 11.81 -7.42
CA ILE A 627 26.61 10.61 -7.98
C ILE A 627 27.26 9.38 -7.36
N PHE A 628 26.44 8.46 -6.85
CA PHE A 628 26.82 7.14 -6.40
C PHE A 628 26.38 6.14 -7.46
N GLU A 629 27.32 5.34 -7.97
CA GLU A 629 27.04 4.27 -8.92
C GLU A 629 27.25 2.92 -8.23
N PHE A 630 26.26 2.03 -8.28
CA PHE A 630 26.39 0.68 -7.74
C PHE A 630 27.13 -0.24 -8.72
N ASP A 631 28.25 -0.83 -8.29
CA ASP A 631 29.08 -1.69 -9.16
C ASP A 631 28.73 -3.19 -9.11
N GLY A 632 27.56 -3.53 -8.54
CA GLY A 632 27.16 -4.90 -8.22
C GLY A 632 27.63 -5.38 -6.85
N ALA A 633 28.51 -4.65 -6.16
CA ALA A 633 28.98 -4.98 -4.81
C ALA A 633 28.91 -3.80 -3.84
N THR A 634 29.15 -2.57 -4.30
CA THR A 634 29.14 -1.38 -3.46
C THR A 634 28.85 -0.12 -4.26
N TRP A 635 28.53 0.97 -3.54
CA TRP A 635 28.27 2.28 -4.12
C TRP A 635 29.56 3.10 -4.24
N LEU A 636 29.82 3.61 -5.44
CA LEU A 636 31.03 4.34 -5.79
C LEU A 636 30.72 5.83 -5.99
N PRO A 637 31.14 6.73 -5.08
CA PRO A 637 30.88 8.16 -5.21
C PRO A 637 31.72 8.82 -6.31
N ARG A 638 31.12 9.80 -7.00
CA ARG A 638 31.71 10.69 -8.00
C ARG A 638 31.17 12.09 -7.78
N ILE A 639 32.06 13.03 -7.47
CA ILE A 639 31.68 14.42 -7.24
C ILE A 639 31.59 15.15 -8.59
N LEU A 640 30.48 15.82 -8.81
CA LEU A 640 30.21 16.75 -9.88
C LEU A 640 30.42 18.18 -9.40
N THR A 641 30.97 19.00 -10.28
CA THR A 641 31.23 20.43 -10.01
C THR A 641 30.89 21.23 -11.26
N ALA A 642 30.27 22.39 -11.10
CA ALA A 642 30.06 23.32 -12.20
C ALA A 642 31.39 23.77 -12.82
N SER A 643 31.45 23.82 -14.16
CA SER A 643 32.63 24.28 -14.90
C SER A 643 33.00 25.75 -14.63
N ASP A 644 32.04 26.56 -14.20
CA ASP A 644 32.20 27.96 -13.78
C ASP A 644 31.63 28.23 -12.37
N GLY A 645 31.68 27.24 -11.49
CA GLY A 645 31.20 27.32 -10.11
C GLY A 645 31.71 28.54 -9.35
N PHE A 646 30.82 29.14 -8.54
CA PHE A 646 31.13 30.30 -7.72
C PHE A 646 30.47 30.19 -6.34
N VAL A 647 31.11 30.78 -5.34
CA VAL A 647 30.62 30.75 -3.96
C VAL A 647 29.24 31.40 -3.87
N ALA A 648 28.31 30.72 -3.20
CA ALA A 648 26.92 31.14 -3.00
C ALA A 648 25.98 31.03 -4.21
N ASN A 649 26.44 30.45 -5.33
CA ASN A 649 25.54 30.11 -6.45
C ASN A 649 24.58 28.94 -6.11
N LEU A 650 24.85 28.21 -5.02
CA LEU A 650 24.11 27.03 -4.58
C LEU A 650 24.11 25.92 -5.63
N PHE A 651 25.25 25.63 -6.25
CA PHE A 651 25.35 24.45 -7.13
C PHE A 651 25.08 23.18 -6.31
N GLY A 652 24.12 22.37 -6.75
CA GLY A 652 23.66 21.19 -6.01
C GLY A 652 22.51 21.48 -5.04
N LEU A 653 21.72 22.55 -5.26
CA LEU A 653 20.49 22.78 -4.51
C LEU A 653 19.40 21.78 -4.89
N GLU A 654 19.17 21.61 -6.19
CA GLU A 654 18.27 20.60 -6.77
C GLU A 654 19.07 19.70 -7.70
N VAL A 655 18.71 18.42 -7.75
CA VAL A 655 19.34 17.39 -8.59
C VAL A 655 18.25 16.57 -9.26
N ALA A 656 18.55 16.02 -10.43
CA ALA A 656 17.72 15.00 -11.08
C ALA A 656 18.63 14.03 -11.84
N ILE A 657 18.25 12.75 -11.91
CA ILE A 657 18.98 11.71 -12.63
C ILE A 657 18.01 10.77 -13.35
N ASP A 658 18.35 10.42 -14.58
CA ASP A 658 17.59 9.48 -15.41
C ASP A 658 18.61 8.69 -16.24
N GLY A 659 18.84 7.43 -15.84
CA GLY A 659 19.86 6.56 -16.41
C GLY A 659 21.26 7.21 -16.52
N ASP A 660 21.72 7.42 -17.76
CA ASP A 660 23.04 8.00 -18.12
C ASP A 660 23.06 9.54 -18.18
N ARG A 661 21.99 10.22 -17.77
CA ARG A 661 21.88 11.69 -17.75
C ARG A 661 21.57 12.19 -16.35
N ALA A 662 22.10 13.36 -16.01
CA ALA A 662 21.81 14.03 -14.76
C ALA A 662 21.76 15.54 -14.96
N ALA A 663 21.02 16.24 -14.11
CA ALA A 663 21.00 17.69 -14.05
C ALA A 663 21.23 18.17 -12.61
N VAL A 664 21.93 19.30 -12.48
CA VAL A 664 22.23 19.92 -11.19
C VAL A 664 21.99 21.42 -11.28
N SER A 665 21.21 21.95 -10.35
CA SER A 665 20.86 23.37 -10.34
C SER A 665 21.84 24.24 -9.55
N ALA A 666 21.91 25.52 -9.92
CA ALA A 666 22.57 26.61 -9.20
C ALA A 666 21.71 27.88 -9.30
N PRO A 667 20.61 27.97 -8.55
CA PRO A 667 19.58 29.00 -8.76
C PRO A 667 20.03 30.43 -8.46
N PHE A 668 21.15 30.60 -7.75
CA PHE A 668 21.71 31.91 -7.43
C PHE A 668 22.87 32.32 -8.37
N ASP A 669 23.11 31.55 -9.42
CA ASP A 669 24.06 31.91 -10.47
C ASP A 669 23.68 33.26 -11.12
N ASP A 670 24.67 34.15 -11.24
CA ASP A 670 24.53 35.52 -11.71
C ASP A 670 25.04 35.73 -13.15
N ALA A 671 25.19 34.66 -13.95
CA ALA A 671 25.81 34.68 -15.28
C ALA A 671 25.21 35.72 -16.25
N GLN A 672 23.92 36.05 -16.13
CA GLN A 672 23.34 37.11 -16.96
C GLN A 672 23.86 38.52 -16.61
N CYS A 673 24.17 38.79 -15.34
CA CYS A 673 24.70 40.09 -14.89
C CYS A 673 25.75 39.93 -13.78
N PRO A 674 26.98 39.48 -14.12
CA PRO A 674 28.00 39.14 -13.12
C PRO A 674 28.34 40.28 -12.16
N GLY A 675 28.38 39.97 -10.87
CA GLY A 675 28.75 40.89 -9.78
C GLY A 675 27.62 41.84 -9.33
N SER A 676 26.40 41.65 -9.82
CA SER A 676 25.22 42.37 -9.34
C SER A 676 24.55 41.59 -8.21
N PRO A 677 24.47 42.12 -6.98
CA PRO A 677 23.94 41.38 -5.81
C PRO A 677 22.43 41.13 -5.88
N ASP A 678 21.72 41.82 -6.77
CA ASP A 678 20.31 41.56 -7.03
C ASP A 678 20.13 40.56 -8.18
N CYS A 679 21.16 40.22 -8.97
CA CYS A 679 21.01 39.32 -10.11
C CYS A 679 21.07 37.86 -9.70
N LEU A 680 19.92 37.20 -9.70
CA LEU A 680 19.77 35.76 -9.49
C LEU A 680 19.13 35.20 -10.76
N SER A 681 19.91 35.08 -11.83
CA SER A 681 19.41 34.51 -13.09
C SER A 681 19.18 33.01 -12.98
N GLY A 682 19.96 32.35 -12.13
CA GLY A 682 19.96 30.91 -11.98
C GLY A 682 20.54 30.16 -13.18
N ALA A 683 20.98 28.94 -12.93
CA ALA A 683 21.51 28.04 -13.94
C ALA A 683 21.19 26.58 -13.63
N VAL A 684 21.14 25.75 -14.67
CA VAL A 684 21.09 24.29 -14.58
C VAL A 684 22.20 23.72 -15.46
N TYR A 685 22.93 22.75 -14.93
CA TYR A 685 24.06 22.10 -15.59
C TYR A 685 23.68 20.65 -15.88
N CYS A 686 23.77 20.24 -17.13
CA CYS A 686 23.48 18.88 -17.57
C CYS A 686 24.77 18.09 -17.69
N PHE A 687 24.77 16.88 -17.15
CA PHE A 687 25.85 15.93 -17.17
C PHE A 687 25.42 14.67 -17.91
N GLU A 688 26.33 14.12 -18.70
CA GLU A 688 26.14 12.82 -19.36
C GLU A 688 27.27 11.87 -19.01
N ARG A 689 26.92 10.61 -18.87
CA ARG A 689 27.87 9.55 -18.61
C ARG A 689 28.54 9.11 -19.91
N GLN A 690 29.84 9.34 -20.01
CA GLN A 690 30.66 8.98 -21.16
C GLN A 690 31.85 8.12 -20.71
N GLY A 691 31.87 6.85 -21.12
CA GLY A 691 32.96 5.93 -20.80
C GLY A 691 33.17 5.68 -19.30
N GLY A 692 32.09 5.66 -18.52
CA GLY A 692 32.12 5.49 -17.06
C GLY A 692 32.51 6.74 -16.27
N THR A 693 32.45 7.92 -16.91
CA THR A 693 32.70 9.21 -16.26
C THR A 693 31.59 10.20 -16.62
N TRP A 694 31.19 11.01 -15.65
CA TRP A 694 30.21 12.08 -15.85
C TRP A 694 30.91 13.32 -16.39
N VAL A 695 30.38 13.87 -17.48
CA VAL A 695 30.91 15.05 -18.18
C VAL A 695 29.80 16.08 -18.27
N GLU A 696 30.08 17.32 -17.85
CA GLU A 696 29.18 18.45 -18.10
C GLU A 696 29.09 18.69 -19.61
N THR A 697 27.89 18.51 -20.18
CA THR A 697 27.66 18.66 -21.62
C THR A 697 27.01 19.98 -21.97
N GLN A 698 26.15 20.51 -21.09
CA GLN A 698 25.39 21.74 -21.31
C GLN A 698 25.18 22.54 -20.02
N LYS A 699 25.02 23.86 -20.18
CA LYS A 699 24.58 24.80 -19.14
C LYS A 699 23.44 25.65 -19.68
N PHE A 700 22.32 25.67 -18.97
CA PHE A 700 21.21 26.58 -19.18
C PHE A 700 21.28 27.73 -18.17
N ILE A 701 20.95 28.94 -18.63
CA ILE A 701 20.92 30.14 -17.79
C ILE A 701 19.52 30.72 -17.94
N GLY A 702 18.87 31.03 -16.82
CA GLY A 702 17.53 31.60 -16.83
C GLY A 702 17.48 32.88 -17.66
N ASP A 703 16.39 33.08 -18.40
CA ASP A 703 16.23 34.20 -19.35
C ASP A 703 16.06 35.57 -18.65
N LEU A 704 15.76 35.58 -17.36
CA LEU A 704 15.50 36.79 -16.59
C LEU A 704 16.46 36.92 -15.38
N PRO A 705 17.08 38.08 -15.17
CA PRO A 705 18.14 38.27 -14.16
C PRO A 705 17.62 38.34 -12.71
N GLN A 706 16.34 38.12 -12.45
CA GLN A 706 15.72 38.22 -11.12
C GLN A 706 14.87 36.99 -10.77
N ARG A 707 14.82 36.00 -11.67
CA ARG A 707 14.06 34.77 -11.47
C ARG A 707 15.07 33.65 -11.31
N ALA A 708 15.08 33.02 -10.14
CA ALA A 708 16.06 32.01 -9.81
C ALA A 708 15.71 30.73 -10.58
N PHE A 709 16.21 30.63 -11.81
CA PHE A 709 16.06 29.46 -12.67
C PHE A 709 16.78 28.26 -12.07
N GLY A 710 16.11 27.11 -11.98
CA GLY A 710 16.62 25.91 -11.32
C GLY A 710 16.25 25.80 -9.85
N THR A 711 15.13 26.38 -9.42
CA THR A 711 14.63 26.21 -8.03
C THR A 711 13.87 24.91 -7.80
N GLY A 712 13.39 24.27 -8.86
CA GLY A 712 12.87 22.91 -8.87
C GLY A 712 13.43 22.20 -10.09
N LEU A 713 13.59 20.88 -10.05
CA LEU A 713 14.22 20.12 -11.12
C LEU A 713 13.70 18.69 -11.11
N ALA A 714 13.19 18.22 -12.24
CA ALA A 714 12.81 16.83 -12.44
C ALA A 714 13.23 16.37 -13.84
N MET A 715 13.56 15.09 -14.00
CA MET A 715 13.96 14.51 -15.28
C MET A 715 13.47 13.07 -15.36
N ARG A 716 12.81 12.73 -16.47
CA ARG A 716 12.43 11.35 -16.80
C ARG A 716 12.42 11.21 -18.30
N GLY A 717 13.02 10.13 -18.82
CA GLY A 717 13.05 9.91 -20.25
C GLY A 717 13.70 11.08 -20.99
N THR A 718 13.05 11.69 -21.98
CA THR A 718 13.62 12.86 -22.70
C THR A 718 13.18 14.21 -22.17
N GLN A 719 12.42 14.25 -21.08
CA GLN A 719 11.88 15.47 -20.55
C GLN A 719 12.69 15.90 -19.33
N MET A 720 12.94 17.20 -19.25
CA MET A 720 13.49 17.83 -18.07
C MET A 720 12.66 19.07 -17.76
N LEU A 721 12.13 19.13 -16.55
CA LEU A 721 11.32 20.22 -16.04
C LEU A 721 12.18 21.07 -15.12
N VAL A 722 12.24 22.38 -15.39
CA VAL A 722 13.03 23.31 -14.60
C VAL A 722 12.14 24.39 -14.00
N GLY A 723 12.09 24.41 -12.69
CA GLY A 723 11.40 25.41 -11.89
C GLY A 723 12.06 26.79 -11.96
N VAL A 724 11.25 27.84 -12.14
CA VAL A 724 11.73 29.22 -12.20
C VAL A 724 10.93 30.08 -11.23
N THR A 725 11.36 30.08 -9.98
CA THR A 725 10.76 30.88 -8.92
C THR A 725 11.70 32.00 -8.50
N GLY A 726 11.17 33.16 -8.15
CA GLY A 726 11.99 34.30 -7.74
C GLY A 726 11.59 35.59 -8.43
N GLY A 727 11.30 36.58 -7.61
CA GLY A 727 10.94 37.93 -8.02
C GLY A 727 10.38 38.65 -6.80
N ARG A 728 11.08 39.66 -6.29
CA ARG A 728 10.74 40.34 -5.02
C ARG A 728 9.37 41.03 -4.99
N THR A 729 8.64 41.08 -6.09
CA THR A 729 7.38 41.84 -6.20
C THR A 729 6.23 41.09 -6.87
N GLU A 730 6.48 40.00 -7.62
CA GLU A 730 5.46 39.22 -8.34
C GLU A 730 5.98 37.78 -8.58
N ASN A 731 6.03 36.94 -7.54
CA ASN A 731 6.52 35.55 -7.68
C ASN A 731 5.37 34.57 -8.02
N ARG A 732 4.86 34.60 -9.25
CA ARG A 732 3.87 33.59 -9.69
C ARG A 732 4.49 32.20 -9.86
N GLY A 733 5.78 32.14 -10.22
CA GLY A 733 6.45 30.90 -10.59
C GLY A 733 6.08 30.41 -12.00
N GLN A 734 6.90 29.52 -12.55
CA GLN A 734 6.70 28.84 -13.83
C GLN A 734 7.62 27.61 -13.91
N ILE A 735 7.37 26.73 -14.89
CA ILE A 735 8.25 25.63 -15.26
C ILE A 735 8.70 25.84 -16.70
N ASP A 736 9.99 25.70 -16.98
CA ASP A 736 10.52 25.62 -18.33
C ASP A 736 10.79 24.15 -18.67
N VAL A 737 10.24 23.69 -19.79
CA VAL A 737 10.33 22.31 -20.29
C VAL A 737 11.45 22.22 -21.30
N TYR A 738 12.32 21.23 -21.13
CA TYR A 738 13.39 20.90 -22.05
C TYR A 738 13.22 19.49 -22.59
N GLU A 739 13.50 19.33 -23.87
CA GLU A 739 13.39 18.08 -24.61
C GLU A 739 14.78 17.60 -25.04
N TRP A 740 15.07 16.31 -24.84
CA TRP A 740 16.31 15.68 -25.27
C TRP A 740 16.22 15.20 -26.71
N THR A 741 17.06 15.75 -27.59
CA THR A 741 17.05 15.41 -29.02
C THR A 741 17.93 14.18 -29.36
N GLY A 742 18.30 13.36 -28.38
CA GLY A 742 19.28 12.27 -28.54
C GLY A 742 20.75 12.71 -28.46
N SER A 743 21.04 14.00 -28.32
CA SER A 743 22.42 14.50 -28.21
C SER A 743 22.55 15.86 -27.53
N THR A 744 21.45 16.61 -27.41
CA THR A 744 21.42 17.89 -26.72
C THR A 744 20.04 18.10 -26.11
N TRP A 745 19.97 18.90 -25.05
CA TRP A 745 18.72 19.37 -24.49
C TRP A 745 18.32 20.65 -25.23
N THR A 746 17.03 20.78 -25.54
CA THR A 746 16.48 21.96 -26.21
C THR A 746 15.27 22.46 -25.47
N TYR A 747 15.21 23.77 -25.22
CA TYR A 747 14.00 24.39 -24.68
C TYR A 747 12.83 24.12 -25.62
N ASP A 748 11.73 23.62 -25.06
CA ASP A 748 10.47 23.40 -25.77
C ASP A 748 9.48 24.54 -25.46
N ARG A 749 9.07 24.65 -24.19
CA ARG A 749 8.00 25.57 -23.77
C ARG A 749 8.09 25.96 -22.29
N THR A 750 7.19 26.84 -21.87
CA THR A 750 6.99 27.21 -20.47
C THR A 750 5.56 26.86 -20.04
N ILE A 751 5.42 26.28 -18.86
CA ILE A 751 4.16 25.95 -18.20
C ILE A 751 3.96 26.89 -17.01
N VAL A 752 2.71 27.32 -16.80
CA VAL A 752 2.29 28.13 -15.66
C VAL A 752 1.01 27.54 -15.08
N ALA A 753 0.79 27.70 -13.77
CA ALA A 753 -0.48 27.31 -13.16
C ALA A 753 -1.66 28.07 -13.81
N PRO A 754 -2.79 27.39 -14.13
CA PRO A 754 -3.95 28.01 -14.81
C PRO A 754 -4.57 29.20 -14.07
N ASP A 755 -4.48 29.16 -12.76
CA ASP A 755 -4.99 30.10 -11.75
C ASP A 755 -3.85 30.84 -11.04
N SER A 756 -2.61 30.75 -11.55
CA SER A 756 -1.42 31.37 -10.95
C SER A 756 -1.67 32.78 -10.44
N ASP A 757 -1.42 33.03 -9.17
CA ASP A 757 -1.52 34.32 -8.52
C ASP A 757 -0.17 34.86 -8.01
N PRO A 758 -0.05 36.18 -7.74
CA PRO A 758 1.20 36.74 -7.25
C PRO A 758 1.58 36.12 -5.90
N ASN A 759 2.76 35.51 -5.87
CA ASN A 759 3.44 34.92 -4.70
C ASN A 759 3.19 33.43 -4.44
N ASP A 760 2.43 32.76 -5.30
CA ASP A 760 2.17 31.32 -5.19
C ASP A 760 3.44 30.48 -5.37
N GLY A 761 4.42 30.99 -6.13
CA GLY A 761 5.71 30.34 -6.30
C GLY A 761 5.63 28.97 -6.97
N PHE A 762 4.78 28.82 -7.98
CA PHE A 762 4.63 27.60 -8.77
C PHE A 762 5.96 27.11 -9.38
N GLY A 763 6.25 25.82 -9.28
CA GLY A 763 7.50 25.23 -9.79
C GLY A 763 8.67 25.36 -8.81
N ILE A 764 8.41 25.52 -7.51
CA ILE A 764 9.47 25.51 -6.49
C ILE A 764 9.98 24.09 -6.19
N GLU A 765 9.18 23.07 -6.48
CA GLU A 765 9.47 21.66 -6.28
C GLU A 765 8.69 20.92 -7.37
N ILE A 766 9.33 19.95 -8.01
CA ILE A 766 8.81 19.20 -9.15
C ILE A 766 9.28 17.77 -8.98
N ASP A 767 8.38 16.84 -9.19
CA ASP A 767 8.68 15.41 -9.27
C ASP A 767 7.88 14.80 -10.43
N MET A 768 8.38 13.72 -11.03
CA MET A 768 7.79 13.12 -12.21
C MET A 768 8.01 11.60 -12.30
N ASP A 769 6.93 10.89 -12.62
CA ASP A 769 6.95 9.47 -12.97
C ASP A 769 6.19 9.27 -14.29
N GLY A 770 6.83 8.53 -15.21
CA GLY A 770 6.36 8.37 -16.58
C GLY A 770 5.97 9.71 -17.25
N SER A 771 4.70 9.84 -17.64
CA SER A 771 4.11 11.04 -18.26
C SER A 771 3.55 12.06 -17.25
N THR A 772 3.46 11.70 -15.97
CA THR A 772 2.80 12.52 -14.95
C THR A 772 3.84 13.33 -14.19
N ALA A 773 3.58 14.63 -14.00
CA ALA A 773 4.42 15.53 -13.23
C ALA A 773 3.62 16.23 -12.14
N PHE A 774 4.13 16.19 -10.92
CA PHE A 774 3.59 16.92 -9.78
C PHE A 774 4.41 18.18 -9.54
N VAL A 775 3.72 19.29 -9.30
CA VAL A 775 4.35 20.61 -9.20
C VAL A 775 3.80 21.38 -8.02
N ARG A 776 4.69 21.83 -7.15
CA ARG A 776 4.32 22.62 -5.99
C ARG A 776 4.10 24.09 -6.31
N ALA A 777 3.05 24.67 -5.71
CA ALA A 777 2.89 26.10 -5.50
C ALA A 777 2.73 26.39 -4.00
N SER A 778 3.85 26.73 -3.34
CA SER A 778 3.90 26.83 -1.87
C SER A 778 3.10 27.99 -1.26
N GLY A 779 2.88 29.07 -2.01
CA GLY A 779 2.15 30.26 -1.55
C GLY A 779 0.71 30.33 -2.04
N ASP A 780 0.21 29.26 -2.66
CA ASP A 780 -1.16 29.21 -3.17
C ASP A 780 -2.15 29.47 -2.02
N ASP A 781 -3.03 30.46 -2.22
CA ASP A 781 -3.91 30.98 -1.16
C ASP A 781 -5.42 30.81 -1.42
N ASP A 782 -5.80 29.97 -2.40
CA ASP A 782 -7.19 29.76 -2.80
C ASP A 782 -8.08 29.20 -1.68
N THR A 783 -7.51 28.37 -0.80
CA THR A 783 -8.19 27.76 0.35
C THR A 783 -7.90 28.44 1.69
N GLY A 784 -6.95 29.38 1.72
CA GLY A 784 -6.50 30.07 2.92
C GLY A 784 -5.12 30.68 2.71
N LEU A 785 -4.72 31.63 3.55
CA LEU A 785 -3.44 32.33 3.36
C LEU A 785 -2.27 31.32 3.37
N ASP A 786 -1.52 31.26 2.26
CA ASP A 786 -0.35 30.41 2.04
C ASP A 786 -0.60 28.93 2.42
N THR A 787 -1.76 28.37 2.07
CA THR A 787 -2.08 26.94 2.32
C THR A 787 -1.26 25.99 1.44
N GLY A 788 -0.81 26.46 0.28
CA GLY A 788 -0.09 25.65 -0.68
C GLY A 788 -1.01 24.74 -1.51
N ALA A 789 -0.52 24.33 -2.68
CA ALA A 789 -1.20 23.42 -3.59
C ALA A 789 -0.19 22.57 -4.37
N VAL A 790 -0.64 21.40 -4.83
CA VAL A 790 0.09 20.56 -5.80
C VAL A 790 -0.70 20.51 -7.09
N TYR A 791 -0.04 20.81 -8.20
CA TYR A 791 -0.62 20.78 -9.53
C TYR A 791 -0.13 19.54 -10.24
N VAL A 792 -1.06 18.80 -10.81
CA VAL A 792 -0.80 17.61 -11.60
C VAL A 792 -0.88 17.98 -13.07
N PHE A 793 0.18 17.69 -13.79
CA PHE A 793 0.22 17.74 -15.23
C PHE A 793 0.41 16.34 -15.76
N ASP A 794 -0.39 15.97 -16.75
CA ASP A 794 -0.18 14.75 -17.52
C ASP A 794 0.30 15.18 -18.90
N CYS A 795 1.35 14.54 -19.39
CA CYS A 795 1.74 14.71 -20.77
C CYS A 795 0.75 13.92 -21.64
N ASP A 796 0.00 14.64 -22.49
CA ASP A 796 -0.81 14.04 -23.55
C ASP A 796 0.12 13.57 -24.67
N CYS A 797 0.96 12.59 -24.32
CA CYS A 797 2.00 12.05 -25.19
C CYS A 797 1.44 11.01 -26.16
N GLY A 798 0.11 10.92 -26.31
CA GLY A 798 -0.50 10.05 -27.29
C GLY A 798 -0.30 8.57 -27.00
N VAL A 799 -0.33 8.19 -25.71
CA VAL A 799 -0.38 6.78 -25.34
C VAL A 799 -1.64 6.17 -25.97
N PRO A 800 -1.51 5.16 -26.86
CA PRO A 800 -2.67 4.49 -27.42
C PRO A 800 -3.42 3.84 -26.25
N ILE A 801 -4.60 4.33 -25.92
CA ILE A 801 -5.46 3.70 -24.91
C ILE A 801 -6.26 2.61 -25.61
N ALA A 802 -6.34 1.42 -25.01
CA ALA A 802 -7.15 0.33 -25.56
C ALA A 802 -8.65 0.63 -25.38
N PHE A 803 -9.42 0.41 -26.46
CA PHE A 803 -10.87 0.61 -26.47
C PHE A 803 -11.56 -0.37 -27.41
N VAL A 804 -12.89 -0.36 -27.42
CA VAL A 804 -13.71 -1.01 -28.45
C VAL A 804 -14.42 0.08 -29.25
N ARG A 805 -14.17 0.14 -30.57
CA ARG A 805 -14.75 1.17 -31.44
C ARG A 805 -16.27 1.01 -31.50
N GLY A 806 -16.97 2.08 -31.11
CA GLY A 806 -18.42 2.12 -30.96
C GLY A 806 -18.95 1.77 -29.58
N ASP A 807 -18.10 1.38 -28.62
CA ASP A 807 -18.45 1.26 -27.19
C ASP A 807 -18.18 2.62 -26.52
N ILE A 808 -19.25 3.34 -26.25
CA ILE A 808 -19.24 4.73 -25.79
C ILE A 808 -19.49 4.80 -24.28
N ASN A 809 -20.21 3.83 -23.71
CA ASN A 809 -20.50 3.80 -22.29
C ASN A 809 -19.49 2.96 -21.48
N GLY A 810 -18.56 2.28 -22.16
CA GLY A 810 -17.44 1.55 -21.57
C GLY A 810 -17.85 0.24 -20.92
N ASP A 811 -18.94 -0.38 -21.39
CA ASP A 811 -19.44 -1.65 -20.86
C ASP A 811 -18.94 -2.88 -21.63
N THR A 812 -18.00 -2.68 -22.55
CA THR A 812 -17.36 -3.65 -23.45
C THR A 812 -18.28 -4.21 -24.54
N ALA A 813 -19.52 -3.73 -24.65
CA ALA A 813 -20.48 -4.22 -25.61
C ALA A 813 -21.04 -3.09 -26.49
N VAL A 814 -20.77 -3.14 -27.80
CA VAL A 814 -21.38 -2.22 -28.75
C VAL A 814 -22.88 -2.53 -28.90
N ASP A 815 -23.74 -1.73 -28.29
CA ASP A 815 -25.19 -1.82 -28.28
C ASP A 815 -25.92 -0.45 -28.37
N ILE A 816 -27.22 -0.44 -28.05
CA ILE A 816 -28.03 0.78 -28.17
C ILE A 816 -27.70 1.83 -27.10
N GLY A 817 -27.17 1.40 -25.95
CA GLY A 817 -26.65 2.22 -24.87
C GLY A 817 -25.60 3.19 -25.36
N ASP A 818 -24.73 2.75 -26.28
CA ASP A 818 -23.66 3.58 -26.83
C ASP A 818 -24.18 4.73 -27.67
N ALA A 819 -25.05 4.43 -28.63
CA ALA A 819 -25.66 5.44 -29.46
C ALA A 819 -26.45 6.47 -28.63
N VAL A 820 -27.07 6.04 -27.52
CA VAL A 820 -27.74 6.93 -26.58
C VAL A 820 -26.73 7.75 -25.77
N GLY A 821 -25.64 7.14 -25.31
CA GLY A 821 -24.55 7.80 -24.60
C GLY A 821 -23.93 8.92 -25.41
N LEU A 822 -23.57 8.65 -26.67
CA LEU A 822 -23.00 9.64 -27.58
C LEU A 822 -23.98 10.79 -27.87
N LEU A 823 -25.24 10.49 -28.18
CA LEU A 823 -26.24 11.55 -28.40
C LEU A 823 -26.50 12.38 -27.14
N SER A 824 -26.40 11.77 -25.95
CA SER A 824 -26.51 12.49 -24.68
C SER A 824 -25.32 13.42 -24.49
N ALA A 825 -24.09 12.95 -24.72
CA ALA A 825 -22.89 13.78 -24.65
C ALA A 825 -22.90 14.96 -25.64
N LEU A 826 -23.43 14.75 -26.86
CA LEU A 826 -23.49 15.80 -27.89
C LEU A 826 -24.56 16.88 -27.63
N PHE A 827 -25.63 16.56 -26.92
CA PHE A 827 -26.81 17.43 -26.82
C PHE A 827 -27.26 17.79 -25.40
N ASP A 828 -26.74 17.11 -24.38
CA ASP A 828 -27.03 17.37 -22.98
C ASP A 828 -25.78 17.86 -22.25
N ALA A 829 -25.75 19.17 -21.94
CA ALA A 829 -24.66 19.81 -21.22
C ALA A 829 -24.50 19.33 -19.76
N SER A 830 -25.41 18.48 -19.25
CA SER A 830 -25.30 17.84 -17.93
C SER A 830 -24.80 16.39 -17.99
N SER A 831 -24.57 15.85 -19.19
CA SER A 831 -23.95 14.54 -19.38
C SER A 831 -22.48 14.59 -18.98
N PRO A 832 -21.91 13.52 -18.38
CA PRO A 832 -20.47 13.41 -18.19
C PRO A 832 -19.73 13.47 -19.54
N PRO A 833 -18.45 13.91 -19.55
CA PRO A 833 -17.59 13.83 -20.72
C PRO A 833 -17.47 12.39 -21.22
N LEU A 834 -17.22 12.23 -22.52
CA LEU A 834 -16.98 10.90 -23.10
C LEU A 834 -15.63 10.37 -22.63
N ALA A 835 -15.60 9.12 -22.17
CA ALA A 835 -14.40 8.45 -21.66
C ALA A 835 -13.35 8.21 -22.75
N CYS A 836 -13.80 7.90 -23.97
CA CYS A 836 -12.92 7.65 -25.12
C CYS A 836 -13.52 8.30 -26.37
N LEU A 837 -12.87 9.35 -26.89
CA LEU A 837 -13.35 10.02 -28.10
C LEU A 837 -13.11 9.15 -29.33
N GLU A 838 -12.03 8.37 -29.34
CA GLU A 838 -11.73 7.39 -30.39
C GLU A 838 -12.80 6.27 -30.42
N GLY A 839 -13.20 5.76 -29.26
CA GLY A 839 -14.32 4.81 -29.15
C GLY A 839 -15.66 5.41 -29.60
N ALA A 840 -15.84 6.72 -29.39
CA ALA A 840 -17.03 7.43 -29.82
C ALA A 840 -17.06 7.78 -31.31
N ASP A 841 -15.90 7.83 -31.98
CA ASP A 841 -15.79 7.92 -33.44
C ASP A 841 -16.06 6.54 -34.07
N GLY A 842 -17.33 6.15 -34.03
CA GLY A 842 -17.77 4.84 -34.50
C GLY A 842 -17.60 4.63 -36.01
N ASN A 843 -17.43 5.69 -36.80
CA ASN A 843 -17.27 5.61 -38.25
C ASN A 843 -15.82 5.82 -38.72
N ASP A 844 -14.91 6.20 -37.80
CA ASP A 844 -13.47 6.33 -38.01
C ASP A 844 -13.12 7.42 -39.03
N ASP A 845 -13.77 8.60 -38.91
CA ASP A 845 -13.56 9.75 -39.81
C ASP A 845 -12.79 10.92 -39.18
N GLY A 846 -12.36 10.77 -37.92
CA GLY A 846 -11.61 11.72 -37.11
C GLY A 846 -12.48 12.80 -36.48
N LEU A 847 -13.80 12.62 -36.39
CA LEU A 847 -14.73 13.59 -35.83
C LEU A 847 -15.87 12.95 -35.04
N VAL A 848 -15.90 13.14 -33.71
CA VAL A 848 -17.05 12.73 -32.88
C VAL A 848 -18.27 13.63 -33.13
N ASN A 849 -19.31 13.09 -33.78
CA ASN A 849 -20.54 13.79 -34.13
C ASN A 849 -21.77 12.86 -34.28
N VAL A 850 -22.86 13.39 -34.82
CA VAL A 850 -24.12 12.62 -34.96
C VAL A 850 -24.00 11.49 -35.99
N ALA A 851 -23.07 11.59 -36.94
CA ALA A 851 -22.81 10.54 -37.91
C ALA A 851 -22.40 9.23 -37.25
N ASP A 852 -21.72 9.29 -36.11
CA ASP A 852 -21.16 8.12 -35.41
C ASP A 852 -22.26 7.36 -34.67
N ALA A 853 -23.16 8.09 -34.01
CA ALA A 853 -24.37 7.50 -33.45
C ALA A 853 -25.23 6.84 -34.55
N ILE A 854 -25.32 7.46 -35.74
CA ILE A 854 -26.04 6.87 -36.88
C ILE A 854 -25.31 5.62 -37.39
N TYR A 855 -23.98 5.62 -37.40
CA TYR A 855 -23.16 4.50 -37.84
C TYR A 855 -23.34 3.29 -36.92
N VAL A 856 -23.20 3.47 -35.60
CA VAL A 856 -23.44 2.43 -34.59
C VAL A 856 -24.86 1.87 -34.70
N LEU A 857 -25.88 2.73 -34.81
CA LEU A 857 -27.27 2.26 -35.00
C LEU A 857 -27.49 1.54 -36.33
N SER A 858 -26.78 1.94 -37.39
CA SER A 858 -26.85 1.29 -38.70
C SER A 858 -26.23 -0.10 -38.66
N TYR A 859 -25.09 -0.26 -37.98
CA TYR A 859 -24.48 -1.55 -37.69
C TYR A 859 -25.45 -2.47 -36.93
N LEU A 860 -26.00 -1.99 -35.82
CA LEU A 860 -26.90 -2.77 -34.94
C LEU A 860 -28.21 -3.20 -35.59
N PHE A 861 -28.84 -2.32 -36.37
CA PHE A 861 -30.24 -2.51 -36.80
C PHE A 861 -30.45 -2.59 -38.32
N SER A 862 -29.47 -2.20 -39.13
CA SER A 862 -29.65 -2.03 -40.58
C SER A 862 -28.69 -2.86 -41.44
N MET A 863 -27.97 -3.82 -40.84
CA MET A 863 -26.88 -4.57 -41.50
C MET A 863 -25.82 -3.63 -42.11
N GLY A 864 -25.49 -2.54 -41.41
CA GLY A 864 -24.33 -1.72 -41.73
C GLY A 864 -23.02 -2.51 -41.59
N SER A 865 -21.93 -1.96 -42.10
CA SER A 865 -20.60 -2.50 -41.84
C SER A 865 -20.30 -2.47 -40.34
N PRO A 866 -19.58 -3.47 -39.79
CA PRO A 866 -19.03 -3.35 -38.43
C PRO A 866 -18.08 -2.16 -38.33
N PRO A 867 -17.88 -1.59 -37.13
CA PRO A 867 -16.78 -0.67 -36.87
C PRO A 867 -15.44 -1.25 -37.32
N THR A 868 -14.52 -0.38 -37.72
CA THR A 868 -13.12 -0.74 -37.97
C THR A 868 -12.45 -1.13 -36.66
N ALA A 869 -11.29 -1.78 -36.76
CA ALA A 869 -10.53 -2.13 -35.57
C ALA A 869 -10.17 -0.86 -34.76
N PRO A 870 -10.14 -0.94 -33.42
CA PRO A 870 -10.33 -2.13 -32.58
C PRO A 870 -11.82 -2.49 -32.38
N PHE A 871 -12.25 -3.64 -32.91
CA PHE A 871 -13.61 -4.18 -32.82
C PHE A 871 -13.63 -5.64 -33.32
N PRO A 872 -14.39 -6.57 -32.72
CA PRO A 872 -15.27 -6.43 -31.53
C PRO A 872 -14.52 -6.57 -30.21
N THR A 873 -13.23 -6.86 -30.25
CA THR A 873 -12.37 -7.02 -29.08
C THR A 873 -11.63 -5.72 -28.79
N CYS A 874 -11.24 -5.56 -27.54
CA CYS A 874 -10.35 -4.49 -27.11
C CYS A 874 -9.06 -4.49 -27.92
N GLY A 875 -8.55 -3.30 -28.18
CA GLY A 875 -7.27 -3.10 -28.84
C GLY A 875 -6.97 -1.63 -29.05
N PHE A 876 -5.86 -1.36 -29.70
CA PHE A 876 -5.44 -0.01 -30.06
C PHE A 876 -5.93 0.35 -31.46
N ASP A 877 -6.07 1.65 -31.72
CA ASP A 877 -6.36 2.15 -33.07
C ASP A 877 -5.17 1.85 -34.00
N PRO A 878 -5.36 1.05 -35.07
CA PRO A 878 -4.30 0.81 -36.05
C PRO A 878 -3.98 2.03 -36.93
N GLU A 879 -4.80 3.10 -36.93
CA GLU A 879 -4.54 4.33 -37.68
C GLU A 879 -4.06 5.47 -36.75
N LEU A 880 -2.86 6.02 -37.00
CA LEU A 880 -2.18 7.06 -36.17
C LEU A 880 -2.83 8.47 -36.24
N ILE A 881 -4.13 8.57 -36.50
CA ILE A 881 -4.85 9.85 -36.61
C ILE A 881 -5.81 9.94 -35.42
N THR A 882 -5.33 10.30 -34.24
CA THR A 882 -6.10 10.05 -33.01
C THR A 882 -6.85 11.27 -32.47
N LEU A 883 -8.12 11.05 -32.15
CA LEU A 883 -8.87 11.71 -31.09
C LEU A 883 -8.52 10.99 -29.77
N GLY A 884 -7.95 11.69 -28.78
CA GLY A 884 -7.51 11.04 -27.54
C GLY A 884 -8.62 10.32 -26.75
N CYS A 885 -8.24 9.35 -25.92
CA CYS A 885 -9.12 8.79 -24.89
C CYS A 885 -8.66 9.26 -23.50
N ALA A 886 -9.59 9.50 -22.59
CA ALA A 886 -9.29 9.97 -21.24
C ALA A 886 -9.14 8.80 -20.24
N SER A 887 -9.65 7.62 -20.59
CA SER A 887 -9.52 6.39 -19.80
C SER A 887 -9.74 5.16 -20.68
N ALA A 888 -9.11 4.04 -20.34
CA ALA A 888 -9.40 2.75 -20.96
C ALA A 888 -10.88 2.36 -20.74
N SER A 889 -11.52 1.86 -21.80
CA SER A 889 -12.85 1.23 -21.72
C SER A 889 -12.75 -0.31 -21.66
N CYS A 890 -11.54 -0.80 -21.44
CA CYS A 890 -11.16 -2.20 -21.44
C CYS A 890 -10.68 -2.60 -20.03
N PRO A 891 -11.03 -3.80 -19.55
CA PRO A 891 -10.63 -4.30 -18.23
C PRO A 891 -9.13 -4.58 -18.13
#